data_AF-A0A2E0ZB77-F1
#
_entry.id   AF-A0A2E0ZB77-F1
#
_cell.length_a   1.000
_cell.length_b   1.000
_cell.length_c   1.000
_cell.angle_alpha   90.00
_cell.angle_beta   90.00
_cell.angle_gamma   90.00
#
_symmetry.space_group_name_H-M   'P 1'
#
loop_
_entity.id
_entity.type
_entity.pdbx_description
1 polymer ?
#
loop_
_entity_poly.entity_id
_entity_poly.type
_entity_poly.pdbx_seq_one_letter_code
_entity_poly.pdbx_strand_id
1 'polypeptide(L)'
;MKNVNKHLIFLLLAALLFGTVLIACGGEEPTPTPRAANDDDDDGDPPPDEEEPTAEPTEEPEPTEEPTPEPTETPDPTAGFIDFSNDVLGVTFSYPEEWAIEFDELSSEIKLASSQAILEDSDDNIEGAILNMLFVDTAMFSTLDAEADLTDPVQLLGVFVDFFAEPSDEGITVTVTDEPTAVTINGQSAAEVMVDAVDEEGDAAVMKVLVIMFEDRAAVVLSGSEVSEEEQNRPLLDAIENSITLSAPVGAPTTETEDTDLPVTSGFLLYGDVIQGTVDETGPSVWDFVGLEGEVIDIIIEPAGDFDVVFDVLDEDGNSILPNGEIDDSFSAEEIRELTIPASGSYFITVRGFADATGNYTLTIAEAGTAVAPPVTGGEGEAIEYGAFVSGSVDSANPIASYSFSGAADEVVGMVVTPLGEFDAVVDVVDAAGNSLLSRERDASFGQENVIVSLPADGVYTVNVYGFEGSAGSFDMQMGFPLTNVVIAASDSLEAEDEGEGHSFPFTALRAGDMVGIYVEPTEDLDIAIQVRQGDALLEGLGFDPERGFDASIDVEEFVMIAEETGTYSFRILNSEDDFAGNTGDYEVVLFGTPEVVFELAYGDFVDARTNEEGLVDYVISGLVGETVVVNVLSDDDSVDMVVEILDLDENVLASIDDGFSGEEEELTYTFESEELVIIRVRDFFGGQGDFVMSVDLQ
;
A
#
# COMPACT_ATOMS: atom_id res chain seq x y z
N MET A 1 11.65 -9.35 -13.36
CA MET A 1 12.06 -9.20 -11.95
C MET A 1 12.91 -7.93 -11.73
N LYS A 2 12.57 -6.77 -12.32
CA LYS A 2 13.38 -5.55 -12.19
C LYS A 2 12.61 -4.25 -11.92
N ASN A 3 11.28 -4.32 -11.72
CA ASN A 3 10.45 -3.11 -11.61
C ASN A 3 9.85 -2.88 -10.21
N VAL A 4 9.93 -3.85 -9.29
CA VAL A 4 9.37 -3.71 -7.93
C VAL A 4 10.15 -2.69 -7.07
N ASN A 5 11.48 -2.59 -7.26
CA ASN A 5 12.30 -1.60 -6.54
C ASN A 5 12.08 -0.14 -6.95
N LYS A 6 11.48 0.12 -8.12
CA LYS A 6 11.21 1.48 -8.56
C LYS A 6 9.95 2.03 -7.88
N HIS A 7 8.89 1.24 -7.76
CA HIS A 7 7.62 1.68 -7.16
C HIS A 7 7.69 1.94 -5.65
N LEU A 8 8.50 1.20 -4.89
CA LEU A 8 8.64 1.44 -3.45
C LEU A 8 9.41 2.73 -3.14
N ILE A 9 10.45 3.02 -3.94
CA ILE A 9 11.17 4.30 -3.88
C ILE A 9 10.30 5.43 -4.46
N PHE A 10 9.39 5.13 -5.39
CA PHE A 10 8.40 6.06 -5.93
C PHE A 10 7.38 6.45 -4.87
N LEU A 11 6.85 5.50 -4.09
CA LEU A 11 5.95 5.77 -2.96
C LEU A 11 6.62 6.59 -1.84
N LEU A 12 7.89 6.29 -1.50
CA LEU A 12 8.68 7.05 -0.53
C LEU A 12 9.01 8.48 -0.98
N LEU A 13 9.00 8.76 -2.29
CA LEU A 13 9.30 10.07 -2.87
C LEU A 13 8.06 10.86 -3.31
N ALA A 14 7.00 10.17 -3.73
CA ALA A 14 5.67 10.72 -3.96
C ALA A 14 5.06 11.17 -2.63
N ALA A 15 5.22 10.42 -1.53
CA ALA A 15 4.85 10.89 -0.19
C ALA A 15 5.63 12.15 0.26
N LEU A 16 6.79 12.44 -0.35
CA LEU A 16 7.59 13.64 -0.09
C LEU A 16 7.14 14.87 -0.90
N LEU A 17 6.31 14.68 -1.94
CA LEU A 17 5.75 15.72 -2.81
C LEU A 17 4.24 15.90 -2.67
N PHE A 18 3.47 14.86 -2.36
CA PHE A 18 2.00 14.89 -2.28
C PHE A 18 1.47 15.15 -0.87
N GLY A 19 2.06 16.16 -0.23
CA GLY A 19 1.38 16.90 0.82
C GLY A 19 1.54 18.40 0.63
N THR A 20 1.69 18.87 -0.63
CA THR A 20 1.51 20.27 -1.07
C THR A 20 1.82 20.43 -2.58
N VAL A 21 0.83 20.58 -3.48
CA VAL A 21 0.73 21.64 -4.52
C VAL A 21 -0.75 22.00 -4.93
N LEU A 22 -1.14 23.25 -4.63
CA LEU A 22 -2.07 24.26 -5.23
C LEU A 22 -3.44 23.80 -5.80
N ILE A 23 -4.62 24.31 -5.36
CA ILE A 23 -5.32 25.46 -6.02
C ILE A 23 -6.59 26.03 -5.28
N ALA A 24 -6.86 27.32 -5.55
CA ALA A 24 -8.12 28.12 -5.64
C ALA A 24 -8.88 28.67 -4.41
N CYS A 25 -8.64 29.96 -4.14
CA CYS A 25 -9.65 30.88 -3.58
C CYS A 25 -10.48 31.57 -4.70
N GLY A 26 -11.57 30.94 -5.14
CA GLY A 26 -12.52 31.49 -6.11
C GLY A 26 -13.62 32.36 -5.49
N GLY A 27 -13.36 33.65 -5.30
CA GLY A 27 -14.36 34.64 -4.88
C GLY A 27 -15.40 34.96 -5.98
N GLU A 28 -16.68 34.87 -5.63
CA GLU A 28 -17.86 35.16 -6.47
C GLU A 28 -17.77 36.46 -7.30
N GLU A 29 -17.78 36.34 -8.64
CA GLU A 29 -18.23 37.41 -9.53
C GLU A 29 -19.74 37.26 -9.87
N PRO A 30 -20.55 38.33 -9.80
CA PRO A 30 -21.93 38.29 -10.25
C PRO A 30 -22.06 38.53 -11.77
N THR A 31 -22.93 37.72 -12.37
CA THR A 31 -23.33 37.62 -13.78
C THR A 31 -23.79 38.96 -14.43
N PRO A 32 -23.57 39.15 -15.76
CA PRO A 32 -23.76 40.43 -16.46
C PRO A 32 -25.15 40.60 -17.11
N THR A 33 -25.53 41.85 -17.45
CA THR A 33 -26.44 42.17 -18.58
C THR A 33 -26.41 43.69 -18.94
N PRO A 34 -26.84 44.13 -20.15
CA PRO A 34 -25.97 44.92 -21.03
C PRO A 34 -26.55 46.26 -21.60
N ARG A 35 -25.64 47.09 -22.16
CA ARG A 35 -25.77 48.04 -23.30
C ARG A 35 -26.62 49.33 -23.18
N ALA A 36 -25.98 50.52 -23.34
CA ALA A 36 -26.08 51.43 -24.52
C ALA A 36 -25.73 52.93 -24.26
N ALA A 37 -24.82 53.46 -25.10
CA ALA A 37 -24.82 54.74 -25.85
C ALA A 37 -24.62 56.14 -25.17
N ASN A 38 -23.52 56.79 -25.61
CA ASN A 38 -23.41 58.13 -26.24
C ASN A 38 -23.26 59.47 -25.47
N ASP A 39 -22.21 60.21 -25.91
CA ASP A 39 -22.13 61.63 -26.32
C ASP A 39 -21.53 62.74 -25.39
N ASP A 40 -20.47 63.36 -25.94
CA ASP A 40 -20.12 64.80 -26.10
C ASP A 40 -19.28 65.63 -25.08
N ASP A 41 -18.17 66.18 -25.63
CA ASP A 41 -17.66 67.59 -25.63
C ASP A 41 -17.11 68.24 -24.32
N ASP A 42 -16.15 69.18 -24.27
CA ASP A 42 -15.17 69.84 -25.18
C ASP A 42 -14.37 70.89 -24.34
N ASP A 43 -13.21 71.29 -24.85
CA ASP A 43 -12.51 72.59 -24.74
C ASP A 43 -11.75 73.07 -23.46
N GLY A 44 -10.44 73.35 -23.67
CA GLY A 44 -9.91 74.71 -23.48
C GLY A 44 -8.60 74.91 -22.70
N ASP A 45 -7.49 75.11 -23.43
CA ASP A 45 -6.23 75.76 -22.98
C ASP A 45 -6.07 77.07 -23.81
N PRO A 46 -5.46 78.22 -23.36
CA PRO A 46 -4.01 78.50 -23.57
C PRO A 46 -3.40 79.69 -22.69
N PRO A 47 -2.32 80.46 -23.07
CA PRO A 47 -0.94 80.48 -22.51
C PRO A 47 -0.42 81.93 -22.13
N PRO A 48 0.82 82.44 -22.42
CA PRO A 48 2.22 82.13 -21.97
C PRO A 48 3.06 83.36 -21.45
N ASP A 49 4.36 83.10 -21.11
CA ASP A 49 5.61 83.92 -21.28
C ASP A 49 5.79 85.28 -20.54
N GLU A 50 6.97 85.80 -20.14
CA GLU A 50 8.42 85.56 -20.37
C GLU A 50 9.20 86.48 -19.39
N GLU A 51 10.49 86.19 -19.09
CA GLU A 51 11.65 87.10 -19.31
C GLU A 51 12.98 86.50 -18.78
N GLU A 52 13.97 86.38 -19.69
CA GLU A 52 15.41 86.14 -19.45
C GLU A 52 16.16 87.48 -19.10
N PRO A 53 17.51 87.68 -19.24
CA PRO A 53 18.70 86.80 -19.37
C PRO A 53 19.93 87.26 -18.51
N THR A 54 21.09 86.56 -18.60
CA THR A 54 22.41 87.05 -19.13
C THR A 54 23.64 86.25 -18.62
N ALA A 55 24.28 85.50 -19.55
CA ALA A 55 25.70 85.21 -19.85
C ALA A 55 26.78 84.79 -18.79
N GLU A 56 27.31 83.55 -18.98
CA GLU A 56 28.70 83.04 -19.16
C GLU A 56 29.97 83.73 -18.56
N PRO A 57 31.15 83.04 -18.52
CA PRO A 57 31.47 81.62 -18.24
C PRO A 57 32.72 81.46 -17.33
N THR A 58 32.92 80.36 -16.57
CA THR A 58 34.28 79.95 -16.11
C THR A 58 34.34 78.48 -15.66
N GLU A 59 35.27 77.75 -16.30
CA GLU A 59 36.00 76.52 -15.94
C GLU A 59 35.23 75.29 -15.40
N GLU A 60 35.39 74.21 -16.16
CA GLU A 60 35.08 72.83 -15.84
C GLU A 60 36.05 72.33 -14.74
N PRO A 61 35.57 71.98 -13.53
CA PRO A 61 36.33 71.14 -12.62
C PRO A 61 36.11 69.67 -12.98
N GLU A 62 37.14 68.86 -12.77
CA GLU A 62 37.14 67.39 -12.92
C GLU A 62 35.92 66.75 -12.23
N PRO A 63 35.42 65.60 -12.74
CA PRO A 63 34.34 64.88 -12.08
C PRO A 63 34.81 64.52 -10.66
N THR A 64 34.18 65.17 -9.69
CA THR A 64 34.24 64.73 -8.30
C THR A 64 33.43 63.44 -8.26
N GLU A 65 34.06 62.35 -7.82
CA GLU A 65 33.37 61.11 -7.51
C GLU A 65 32.17 61.45 -6.61
N GLU A 66 30.96 61.29 -7.13
CA GLU A 66 29.78 61.25 -6.28
C GLU A 66 29.99 60.12 -5.27
N PRO A 67 29.68 60.34 -3.98
CA PRO A 67 29.77 59.25 -3.01
C PRO A 67 28.88 58.13 -3.54
N THR A 68 29.49 56.98 -3.82
CA THR A 68 28.79 55.70 -3.97
C THR A 68 27.77 55.66 -2.84
N PRO A 69 26.46 55.46 -3.12
CA PRO A 69 25.49 55.26 -2.05
C PRO A 69 26.06 54.17 -1.14
N GLU A 70 26.15 54.46 0.16
CA GLU A 70 26.45 53.42 1.13
C GLU A 70 25.50 52.26 0.83
N PRO A 71 26.01 51.02 0.75
CA PRO A 71 25.15 49.87 0.49
C PRO A 71 24.04 49.91 1.53
N THR A 72 22.80 50.06 1.08
CA THR A 72 21.63 49.77 1.89
C THR A 72 21.89 48.39 2.47
N GLU A 73 22.03 48.28 3.80
CA GLU A 73 22.24 46.98 4.44
C GLU A 73 21.11 46.07 3.96
N THR A 74 21.45 45.06 3.16
CA THR A 74 20.54 43.97 2.84
C THR A 74 20.12 43.41 4.21
N PRO A 75 18.82 43.37 4.53
CA PRO A 75 18.38 42.82 5.82
C PRO A 75 18.98 41.42 5.96
N ASP A 76 19.59 41.15 7.11
CA ASP A 76 20.14 39.83 7.43
C ASP A 76 18.99 38.82 7.40
N PRO A 77 18.98 37.85 6.46
CA PRO A 77 17.86 36.93 6.31
C PRO A 77 17.71 36.01 7.54
N THR A 78 18.76 35.88 8.37
CA THR A 78 18.75 35.05 9.59
C THR A 78 18.19 35.77 10.82
N ALA A 79 17.74 37.02 10.66
CA ALA A 79 17.18 37.80 11.76
C ALA A 79 15.88 37.15 12.28
N GLY A 80 15.92 36.64 13.52
CA GLY A 80 14.77 35.96 14.14
C GLY A 80 14.77 34.44 13.94
N PHE A 81 15.89 33.86 13.50
CA PHE A 81 16.03 32.41 13.44
C PHE A 81 16.25 31.81 14.83
N ILE A 82 15.74 30.60 15.01
CA ILE A 82 16.00 29.72 16.15
C ILE A 82 16.71 28.46 15.67
N ASP A 83 17.46 27.82 16.56
CA ASP A 83 18.19 26.60 16.25
C ASP A 83 17.33 25.37 16.48
N PHE A 84 17.37 24.43 15.53
CA PHE A 84 16.86 23.08 15.61
C PHE A 84 18.00 22.07 15.69
N SER A 85 17.83 21.02 16.48
CA SER A 85 18.77 19.91 16.59
C SER A 85 17.97 18.63 16.76
N ASN A 86 18.18 17.66 15.89
CA ASN A 86 17.69 16.30 16.03
C ASN A 86 18.90 15.37 15.99
N ASP A 87 19.27 14.88 17.17
CA ASP A 87 20.41 14.00 17.32
C ASP A 87 20.17 12.64 16.66
N VAL A 88 18.93 12.13 16.64
CA VAL A 88 18.53 10.83 16.05
C VAL A 88 18.69 10.82 14.54
N LEU A 89 18.25 11.86 13.85
CA LEU A 89 18.48 12.01 12.41
C LEU A 89 19.92 12.45 12.09
N GLY A 90 20.60 13.01 13.09
CA GLY A 90 21.95 13.53 12.97
C GLY A 90 21.97 14.86 12.22
N VAL A 91 21.10 15.80 12.58
CA VAL A 91 20.97 17.08 11.88
C VAL A 91 20.80 18.26 12.84
N THR A 92 21.46 19.37 12.51
CA THR A 92 21.22 20.68 13.12
C THR A 92 21.07 21.74 12.06
N PHE A 93 20.14 22.67 12.21
CA PHE A 93 19.95 23.81 11.32
C PHE A 93 19.26 24.95 12.08
N SER A 94 19.15 26.13 11.46
CA SER A 94 18.43 27.27 12.01
C SER A 94 17.32 27.70 11.06
N TYR A 95 16.17 28.09 11.59
CA TYR A 95 14.99 28.48 10.80
C TYR A 95 14.20 29.62 11.47
N PRO A 96 13.37 30.39 10.74
CA PRO A 96 12.61 31.49 11.31
C PRO A 96 11.69 31.03 12.45
N GLU A 97 11.67 31.74 13.59
CA GLU A 97 10.83 31.39 14.77
C GLU A 97 9.32 31.30 14.45
N GLU A 98 8.87 32.02 13.43
CA GLU A 98 7.46 32.08 13.01
C GLU A 98 7.08 30.97 12.02
N TRP A 99 8.05 30.19 11.52
CA TRP A 99 7.77 29.06 10.64
C TRP A 99 7.30 27.86 11.46
N ALA A 100 6.36 27.12 10.88
CA ALA A 100 5.94 25.85 11.44
C ALA A 100 6.95 24.77 11.08
N ILE A 101 7.11 23.80 11.99
CA ILE A 101 7.94 22.63 11.80
C ILE A 101 7.14 21.41 12.24
N GLU A 102 7.13 20.40 11.40
CA GLU A 102 6.60 19.09 11.68
C GLU A 102 7.72 18.07 11.52
N PHE A 103 7.88 17.26 12.56
CA PHE A 103 8.74 16.09 12.51
C PHE A 103 8.12 15.09 13.48
N ASP A 104 8.00 13.85 13.04
CA ASP A 104 7.73 12.73 13.93
C ASP A 104 9.08 12.12 14.33
N GLU A 105 9.24 11.73 15.60
CA GLU A 105 10.47 11.09 16.10
C GLU A 105 10.75 9.74 15.40
N LEU A 106 9.80 9.26 14.59
CA LEU A 106 9.74 7.98 13.88
C LEU A 106 9.80 8.10 12.35
N SER A 107 9.78 9.34 11.85
CA SER A 107 9.92 9.65 10.44
C SER A 107 11.38 9.96 10.10
N SER A 108 11.83 9.54 8.92
CA SER A 108 13.10 9.99 8.34
C SER A 108 12.98 11.36 7.66
N GLU A 109 11.96 12.13 8.03
CA GLU A 109 11.56 13.37 7.37
C GLU A 109 11.43 14.54 8.37
N ILE A 110 11.78 15.74 7.92
CA ILE A 110 11.46 16.99 8.61
C ILE A 110 10.80 17.93 7.61
N LYS A 111 9.60 18.42 7.93
CA LYS A 111 8.86 19.40 7.14
C LYS A 111 8.88 20.77 7.82
N LEU A 112 9.10 21.82 7.04
CA LEU A 112 9.02 23.21 7.47
C LEU A 112 8.14 24.00 6.51
N ALA A 113 7.31 24.88 7.04
CA ALA A 113 6.56 25.81 6.21
C ALA A 113 6.44 27.20 6.84
N SER A 114 6.20 28.21 6.00
CA SER A 114 6.01 29.59 6.46
C SER A 114 4.78 29.81 7.34
N SER A 115 3.89 28.82 7.47
CA SER A 115 2.79 28.83 8.45
C SER A 115 2.29 27.41 8.78
N GLN A 116 1.65 27.24 9.95
CA GLN A 116 1.06 25.96 10.36
C GLN A 116 -0.05 25.50 9.40
N ALA A 117 -0.80 26.45 8.84
CA ALA A 117 -1.87 26.12 7.90
C ALA A 117 -1.33 25.45 6.64
N ILE A 118 -0.12 25.79 6.19
CA ILE A 118 0.53 25.16 5.03
C ILE A 118 0.98 23.73 5.34
N LEU A 119 1.35 23.43 6.59
CA LEU A 119 1.67 22.04 6.99
C LEU A 119 0.42 21.17 7.19
N GLU A 120 -0.72 21.77 7.59
CA GLU A 120 -1.98 21.07 7.87
C GLU A 120 -2.95 21.05 6.68
N ASP A 121 -2.61 21.69 5.57
CA ASP A 121 -3.48 21.79 4.39
C ASP A 121 -3.49 20.46 3.64
N SER A 122 -4.65 19.79 3.59
CA SER A 122 -4.88 18.61 2.74
C SER A 122 -5.23 18.97 1.30
N ASP A 123 -5.54 20.26 1.06
CA ASP A 123 -5.83 20.83 -0.26
C ASP A 123 -4.59 21.50 -0.88
N ASP A 124 -3.44 21.32 -0.21
CA ASP A 124 -2.12 21.33 -0.81
C ASP A 124 -1.60 22.67 -1.39
N ASN A 125 -2.19 23.83 -1.06
CA ASN A 125 -1.78 25.12 -1.61
C ASN A 125 -0.40 25.65 -1.12
N ILE A 126 0.55 25.87 -2.04
CA ILE A 126 1.79 26.64 -1.75
C ILE A 126 1.47 28.16 -1.76
N GLU A 127 0.61 28.63 -0.86
CA GLU A 127 0.53 30.06 -0.51
C GLU A 127 1.61 30.38 0.55
N GLY A 128 2.88 30.29 0.15
CA GLY A 128 4.02 30.50 1.03
C GLY A 128 5.30 29.78 0.59
N ALA A 129 6.10 29.33 1.56
CA ALA A 129 7.30 28.55 1.30
C ALA A 129 7.32 27.27 2.14
N ILE A 130 7.78 26.19 1.51
CA ILE A 130 7.94 24.87 2.14
C ILE A 130 9.38 24.37 1.98
N LEU A 131 9.83 23.57 2.94
CA LEU A 131 11.08 22.85 2.89
C LEU A 131 10.91 21.47 3.56
N ASN A 132 11.14 20.41 2.79
CA ASN A 132 11.14 19.03 3.26
C ASN A 132 12.57 18.48 3.23
N MET A 133 12.96 17.76 4.28
CA MET A 133 14.26 17.10 4.39
C MET A 133 14.07 15.61 4.64
N LEU A 134 14.58 14.79 3.73
CA LEU A 134 14.59 13.34 3.85
C LEU A 134 16.01 12.84 4.11
N PHE A 135 16.16 11.94 5.08
CA PHE A 135 17.45 11.33 5.41
C PHE A 135 17.52 9.89 4.90
N VAL A 136 18.49 9.60 4.03
CA VAL A 136 18.60 8.33 3.31
C VAL A 136 19.99 7.71 3.41
N ASP A 137 20.05 6.38 3.38
CA ASP A 137 21.28 5.65 3.09
C ASP A 137 21.53 5.66 1.58
N THR A 138 22.75 6.05 1.18
CA THR A 138 23.11 6.16 -0.24
C THR A 138 23.10 4.81 -0.95
N ALA A 139 23.28 3.69 -0.25
CA ALA A 139 23.26 2.34 -0.81
C ALA A 139 21.89 1.95 -1.40
N MET A 140 20.78 2.54 -0.93
CA MET A 140 19.44 2.29 -1.47
C MET A 140 19.36 2.59 -2.97
N PHE A 141 20.07 3.64 -3.41
CA PHE A 141 20.07 4.12 -4.79
C PHE A 141 20.92 3.28 -5.75
N SER A 142 21.73 2.35 -5.22
CA SER A 142 22.52 1.43 -6.06
C SER A 142 21.66 0.49 -6.89
N THR A 143 20.40 0.30 -6.49
CA THR A 143 19.42 -0.50 -7.23
C THR A 143 18.75 0.26 -8.37
N LEU A 144 18.80 1.60 -8.34
CA LEU A 144 18.23 2.49 -9.35
C LEU A 144 19.23 2.80 -10.48
N ASP A 145 20.47 3.12 -10.11
CA ASP A 145 21.58 3.25 -11.05
C ASP A 145 22.84 2.58 -10.51
N ALA A 146 23.06 1.35 -10.98
CA ALA A 146 24.21 0.54 -10.59
C ALA A 146 25.56 1.09 -11.11
N GLU A 147 25.54 2.03 -12.06
CA GLU A 147 26.75 2.63 -12.64
C GLU A 147 27.09 4.00 -12.03
N ALA A 148 26.17 4.61 -11.27
CA ALA A 148 26.39 5.88 -10.59
C ALA A 148 27.36 5.75 -9.40
N ASP A 149 28.29 6.69 -9.28
CA ASP A 149 29.12 6.82 -8.07
C ASP A 149 28.34 7.57 -6.99
N LEU A 150 27.68 6.82 -6.11
CA LEU A 150 26.82 7.36 -5.04
C LEU A 150 27.60 8.11 -3.94
N THR A 151 28.95 8.14 -4.03
CA THR A 151 29.80 8.97 -3.17
C THR A 151 30.01 10.39 -3.71
N ASP A 152 29.60 10.64 -4.97
CA ASP A 152 29.63 11.96 -5.60
C ASP A 152 28.23 12.61 -5.51
N PRO A 153 28.09 13.76 -4.82
CA PRO A 153 26.79 14.39 -4.62
C PRO A 153 26.09 14.79 -5.93
N VAL A 154 26.85 15.09 -6.99
CA VAL A 154 26.26 15.46 -8.30
C VAL A 154 25.67 14.24 -8.99
N GLN A 155 26.31 13.07 -8.87
CA GLN A 155 25.79 11.83 -9.44
C GLN A 155 24.62 11.30 -8.64
N LEU A 156 24.67 11.38 -7.30
CA LEU A 156 23.53 11.04 -6.44
C LEU A 156 22.32 11.96 -6.71
N LEU A 157 22.53 13.28 -6.82
CA LEU A 157 21.49 14.22 -7.22
C LEU A 157 20.97 13.91 -8.64
N GLY A 158 21.83 13.49 -9.56
CA GLY A 158 21.42 13.07 -10.90
C GLY A 158 20.47 11.87 -10.87
N VAL A 159 20.75 10.84 -10.07
CA VAL A 159 19.85 9.69 -9.87
C VAL A 159 18.49 10.14 -9.34
N PHE A 160 18.48 11.10 -8.42
CA PHE A 160 17.25 11.65 -7.84
C PHE A 160 16.44 12.48 -8.85
N VAL A 161 17.11 13.34 -9.62
CA VAL A 161 16.48 14.19 -10.64
C VAL A 161 15.93 13.37 -11.80
N ASP A 162 16.68 12.37 -12.26
CA ASP A 162 16.23 11.47 -13.33
C ASP A 162 15.01 10.65 -12.89
N PHE A 163 14.91 10.33 -11.60
CA PHE A 163 13.75 9.68 -11.00
C PHE A 163 12.54 10.62 -10.87
N PHE A 164 12.77 11.88 -10.51
CA PHE A 164 11.73 12.90 -10.29
C PHE A 164 11.21 13.56 -11.59
N ALA A 165 12.03 13.62 -12.63
CA ALA A 165 11.67 14.21 -13.93
C ALA A 165 11.05 13.19 -14.90
N GLU A 166 10.83 11.93 -14.46
CA GLU A 166 9.94 11.01 -15.17
C GLU A 166 8.50 11.55 -15.05
N PRO A 167 7.74 11.66 -16.17
CA PRO A 167 6.38 12.18 -16.11
C PRO A 167 5.52 11.30 -15.20
N SER A 168 4.88 11.92 -14.19
CA SER A 168 3.87 11.30 -13.33
C SER A 168 2.47 11.55 -13.89
N ASP A 169 1.52 10.68 -13.54
CA ASP A 169 0.11 10.78 -13.93
C ASP A 169 -0.67 11.81 -13.09
N GLU A 170 0.02 12.52 -12.19
CA GLU A 170 -0.55 13.45 -11.20
C GLU A 170 -0.65 14.91 -11.69
N GLY A 171 -0.69 15.15 -13.00
CA GLY A 171 -0.95 16.49 -13.58
C GLY A 171 0.13 17.57 -13.41
N ILE A 172 1.24 17.30 -12.68
CA ILE A 172 2.32 18.27 -12.44
C ILE A 172 3.50 18.04 -13.40
N THR A 173 3.83 19.06 -14.19
CA THR A 173 5.01 19.07 -15.06
C THR A 173 6.21 19.66 -14.34
N VAL A 174 7.24 18.82 -14.17
CA VAL A 174 8.52 19.19 -13.57
C VAL A 174 9.57 19.44 -14.65
N THR A 175 10.20 20.62 -14.63
CA THR A 175 11.26 21.00 -15.58
C THR A 175 12.54 21.39 -14.86
N VAL A 176 13.59 20.61 -15.05
CA VAL A 176 14.94 20.94 -14.57
C VAL A 176 15.47 22.16 -15.33
N THR A 177 15.71 23.27 -14.62
CA THR A 177 16.08 24.55 -15.25
C THR A 177 17.57 24.74 -15.42
N ASP A 178 18.38 24.10 -14.59
CA ASP A 178 19.85 24.17 -14.58
C ASP A 178 20.50 22.77 -14.50
N GLU A 179 21.77 22.65 -14.89
CA GLU A 179 22.51 21.40 -14.67
C GLU A 179 22.85 21.23 -13.18
N PRO A 180 22.71 20.00 -12.61
CA PRO A 180 23.13 19.70 -11.24
C PRO A 180 24.56 20.21 -10.96
N THR A 181 24.71 21.03 -9.92
CA THR A 181 25.95 21.73 -9.63
C THR A 181 26.46 21.39 -8.23
N ALA A 182 27.74 21.03 -8.13
CA ALA A 182 28.39 20.80 -6.85
C ALA A 182 28.52 22.11 -6.05
N VAL A 183 28.07 22.08 -4.80
CA VAL A 183 28.12 23.19 -3.84
C VAL A 183 28.70 22.73 -2.50
N THR A 184 28.81 23.65 -1.55
CA THR A 184 29.27 23.36 -0.19
C THR A 184 28.28 23.95 0.79
N ILE A 185 27.61 23.10 1.57
CA ILE A 185 26.67 23.50 2.63
C ILE A 185 27.33 23.32 3.97
N ASN A 186 27.51 24.42 4.72
CA ASN A 186 28.21 24.47 6.00
C ASN A 186 29.55 23.67 6.09
N GLY A 187 30.27 23.56 4.97
CA GLY A 187 31.53 22.80 4.89
C GLY A 187 31.40 21.33 4.46
N GLN A 188 30.19 20.84 4.22
CA GLN A 188 29.88 19.51 3.71
C GLN A 188 29.78 19.48 2.19
N SER A 189 30.07 18.32 1.61
CA SER A 189 29.96 18.09 0.16
C SER A 189 28.49 18.00 -0.21
N ALA A 190 28.06 18.80 -1.19
CA ALA A 190 26.66 18.87 -1.58
C ALA A 190 26.52 19.12 -3.08
N ALA A 191 25.32 18.93 -3.62
CA ALA A 191 24.96 19.34 -4.96
C ALA A 191 23.53 19.87 -4.97
N GLU A 192 23.27 20.87 -5.80
CA GLU A 192 21.95 21.48 -5.94
C GLU A 192 21.52 21.56 -7.41
N VAL A 193 20.21 21.65 -7.61
CA VAL A 193 19.60 21.95 -8.90
C VAL A 193 18.29 22.71 -8.70
N MET A 194 18.00 23.64 -9.60
CA MET A 194 16.72 24.36 -9.65
C MET A 194 15.76 23.64 -10.59
N VAL A 195 14.49 23.63 -10.20
CA VAL A 195 13.43 22.92 -10.91
C VAL A 195 12.17 23.79 -10.88
N ASP A 196 11.54 23.95 -12.04
CA ASP A 196 10.24 24.60 -12.15
C ASP A 196 9.16 23.51 -12.13
N ALA A 197 8.13 23.66 -11.29
CA ALA A 197 6.96 22.80 -11.28
C ALA A 197 5.74 23.61 -11.77
N VAL A 198 4.93 23.02 -12.64
CA VAL A 198 3.72 23.63 -13.21
C VAL A 198 2.59 22.61 -13.23
N ASP A 199 1.44 22.90 -12.65
CA ASP A 199 0.25 22.04 -12.69
C ASP A 199 -0.60 22.23 -13.97
N GLU A 200 -1.72 21.51 -14.06
CA GLU A 200 -2.61 21.53 -15.23
C GLU A 200 -3.37 22.85 -15.39
N GLU A 201 -3.62 23.56 -14.29
CA GLU A 201 -4.29 24.85 -14.23
C GLU A 201 -3.33 26.02 -14.55
N GLY A 202 -2.03 25.77 -14.50
CA GLY A 202 -0.96 26.69 -14.86
C GLY A 202 -0.39 27.49 -13.70
N ASP A 203 -0.67 27.09 -12.45
CA ASP A 203 0.06 27.60 -11.30
C ASP A 203 1.46 26.99 -11.26
N ALA A 204 2.42 27.77 -10.77
CA ALA A 204 3.82 27.46 -10.93
C ALA A 204 4.60 27.76 -9.66
N ALA A 205 5.49 26.83 -9.31
CA ALA A 205 6.41 26.94 -8.18
C ALA A 205 7.86 26.80 -8.65
N VAL A 206 8.75 27.49 -7.93
CA VAL A 206 10.20 27.32 -8.12
C VAL A 206 10.73 26.50 -6.95
N MET A 207 11.26 25.33 -7.29
CA MET A 207 11.81 24.37 -6.36
C MET A 207 13.33 24.29 -6.48
N LYS A 208 13.99 23.94 -5.39
CA LYS A 208 15.38 23.55 -5.35
C LYS A 208 15.47 22.15 -4.75
N VAL A 209 16.21 21.28 -5.42
CA VAL A 209 16.61 19.99 -4.88
C VAL A 209 18.08 20.07 -4.49
N LEU A 210 18.37 19.83 -3.22
CA LEU A 210 19.70 19.90 -2.64
C LEU A 210 20.03 18.57 -1.96
N VAL A 211 21.17 17.98 -2.30
CA VAL A 211 21.70 16.77 -1.66
C VAL A 211 22.91 17.15 -0.84
N ILE A 212 22.90 16.84 0.45
CA ILE A 212 24.01 17.08 1.37
C ILE A 212 24.56 15.73 1.84
N MET A 213 25.85 15.48 1.59
CA MET A 213 26.49 14.21 1.93
C MET A 213 27.03 14.21 3.37
N PHE A 214 26.91 13.05 4.01
CA PHE A 214 27.59 12.73 5.25
C PHE A 214 27.92 11.24 5.29
N GLU A 215 29.21 10.89 5.10
CA GLU A 215 29.68 9.51 5.05
C GLU A 215 28.93 8.67 3.99
N ASP A 216 28.21 7.63 4.40
CA ASP A 216 27.37 6.75 3.58
C ASP A 216 25.90 7.19 3.53
N ARG A 217 25.57 8.33 4.15
CA ARG A 217 24.23 8.92 4.18
C ARG A 217 24.16 10.23 3.38
N ALA A 218 22.94 10.60 3.01
CA ALA A 218 22.63 11.90 2.46
C ALA A 218 21.34 12.47 3.07
N ALA A 219 21.28 13.79 3.16
CA ALA A 219 20.02 14.50 3.30
C ALA A 219 19.60 15.02 1.93
N VAL A 220 18.39 14.68 1.50
CA VAL A 220 17.75 15.28 0.33
C VAL A 220 16.80 16.35 0.80
N VAL A 221 17.03 17.58 0.37
CA VAL A 221 16.28 18.76 0.76
C VAL A 221 15.52 19.26 -0.46
N LEU A 222 14.20 19.27 -0.36
CA LEU A 222 13.30 19.88 -1.33
C LEU A 222 12.82 21.19 -0.74
N SER A 223 13.05 22.31 -1.41
CA SER A 223 12.57 23.61 -0.93
C SER A 223 11.95 24.41 -2.06
N GLY A 224 10.86 25.10 -1.80
CA GLY A 224 10.31 25.99 -2.79
C GLY A 224 9.15 26.83 -2.34
N SER A 225 8.72 27.67 -3.27
CA SER A 225 7.62 28.59 -3.10
C SER A 225 6.98 28.89 -4.45
N GLU A 226 5.78 29.45 -4.43
CA GLU A 226 5.11 29.93 -5.63
C GLU A 226 6.02 30.93 -6.38
N VAL A 227 5.99 30.90 -7.72
CA VAL A 227 6.77 31.79 -8.59
C VAL A 227 6.57 33.27 -8.23
N SER A 228 5.37 33.64 -7.75
CA SER A 228 5.05 35.01 -7.36
C SER A 228 5.73 35.48 -6.07
N GLU A 229 6.11 34.56 -5.18
CA GLU A 229 6.73 34.82 -3.88
C GLU A 229 8.22 34.43 -3.80
N GLU A 230 8.73 33.72 -4.79
CA GLU A 230 10.10 33.20 -4.87
C GLU A 230 11.18 34.26 -4.61
N GLU A 231 11.05 35.49 -5.13
CA GLU A 231 12.03 36.57 -4.90
C GLU A 231 12.14 36.95 -3.40
N GLN A 232 11.06 36.80 -2.65
CA GLN A 232 11.00 37.07 -1.22
C GLN A 232 11.44 35.86 -0.37
N ASN A 233 11.04 34.65 -0.75
CA ASN A 233 11.21 33.45 0.06
C ASN A 233 12.56 32.76 -0.18
N ARG A 234 13.14 32.84 -1.38
CA ARG A 234 14.43 32.18 -1.69
C ARG A 234 15.57 32.58 -0.75
N PRO A 235 15.78 33.86 -0.38
CA PRO A 235 16.83 34.21 0.57
C PRO A 235 16.65 33.59 1.97
N LEU A 236 15.41 33.28 2.37
CA LEU A 236 15.12 32.59 3.64
C LEU A 236 15.38 31.09 3.52
N LEU A 237 14.89 30.45 2.45
CA LEU A 237 15.17 29.04 2.15
C LEU A 237 16.66 28.77 2.03
N ASP A 238 17.38 29.61 1.29
CA ASP A 238 18.85 29.54 1.17
C ASP A 238 19.53 29.69 2.54
N ALA A 239 19.00 30.54 3.43
CA ALA A 239 19.57 30.73 4.76
C ALA A 239 19.36 29.50 5.65
N ILE A 240 18.19 28.84 5.56
CA ILE A 240 17.90 27.57 6.25
C ILE A 240 18.84 26.49 5.71
N GLU A 241 18.86 26.28 4.40
CA GLU A 241 19.71 25.28 3.72
C GLU A 241 21.18 25.45 4.08
N ASN A 242 21.70 26.68 4.01
CA ASN A 242 23.11 26.96 4.32
C ASN A 242 23.48 26.77 5.81
N SER A 243 22.49 26.66 6.69
CA SER A 243 22.69 26.38 8.12
C SER A 243 22.71 24.88 8.44
N ILE A 244 22.26 24.03 7.52
CA ILE A 244 22.17 22.58 7.72
C ILE A 244 23.57 22.01 7.98
N THR A 245 23.66 21.24 9.06
CA THR A 245 24.82 20.46 9.42
C THR A 245 24.36 19.04 9.69
N LEU A 246 24.89 18.09 8.94
CA LEU A 246 24.72 16.67 9.24
C LEU A 246 25.84 16.21 10.16
N SER A 247 25.47 15.34 11.08
CA SER A 247 26.35 14.63 12.00
C SER A 247 26.00 13.15 11.98
N ALA A 248 26.84 12.36 12.62
CA ALA A 248 26.47 11.00 12.93
C ALA A 248 25.15 11.02 13.73
N PRO A 249 24.13 10.28 13.28
CA PRO A 249 22.90 10.10 14.03
C PRO A 249 23.21 9.40 15.35
N VAL A 250 22.52 9.80 16.41
CA VAL A 250 22.60 9.20 17.74
C VAL A 250 21.53 8.13 17.80
N GLY A 251 21.93 6.89 17.50
CA GLY A 251 21.04 5.74 17.37
C GLY A 251 21.44 4.87 16.19
N ALA A 252 21.73 5.46 15.03
CA ALA A 252 22.18 4.65 13.89
C ALA A 252 23.57 4.02 14.16
N PRO A 253 23.81 2.81 13.63
CA PRO A 253 25.05 2.09 13.89
C PRO A 253 26.22 2.94 13.39
N THR A 254 27.05 3.40 14.31
CA THR A 254 28.26 4.13 13.94
C THR A 254 29.16 3.19 13.16
N THR A 255 29.37 3.48 11.88
CA THR A 255 30.49 2.96 11.07
C THR A 255 31.82 3.62 11.46
N GLU A 256 32.03 3.84 12.76
CA GLU A 256 33.40 3.89 13.27
C GLU A 256 33.85 2.45 13.48
N THR A 257 34.91 2.06 12.77
CA THR A 257 35.65 0.83 13.01
C THR A 257 36.24 0.79 14.43
N GLU A 258 35.41 0.45 15.41
CA GLU A 258 35.78 -0.05 16.74
C GLU A 258 34.85 -1.21 17.10
N ASP A 259 35.19 -2.41 16.64
CA ASP A 259 35.04 -3.69 17.36
C ASP A 259 33.75 -3.85 18.22
N THR A 260 32.57 -3.56 17.65
CA THR A 260 31.27 -3.98 18.20
C THR A 260 30.82 -5.26 17.52
N ASP A 261 30.52 -6.24 18.36
CA ASP A 261 30.14 -7.63 18.06
C ASP A 261 28.70 -7.70 17.54
N LEU A 262 28.37 -6.97 16.47
CA LEU A 262 27.08 -7.16 15.79
C LEU A 262 27.09 -8.53 15.11
N PRO A 263 26.09 -9.38 15.36
CA PRO A 263 26.07 -10.72 14.80
C PRO A 263 26.01 -10.69 13.27
N VAL A 264 26.84 -11.52 12.63
CA VAL A 264 26.75 -11.75 11.18
C VAL A 264 25.40 -12.39 10.88
N THR A 265 24.56 -11.71 10.08
CA THR A 265 23.22 -12.21 9.76
C THR A 265 23.28 -13.37 8.76
N SER A 266 22.28 -14.24 8.85
CA SER A 266 22.05 -15.42 8.01
C SER A 266 21.15 -15.10 6.81
N GLY A 267 20.44 -13.96 6.87
CA GLY A 267 19.58 -13.43 5.82
C GLY A 267 18.54 -12.46 6.38
N PHE A 268 17.89 -11.74 5.47
CA PHE A 268 16.81 -10.81 5.75
C PHE A 268 15.44 -11.52 5.65
N LEU A 269 14.50 -11.17 6.51
CA LEU A 269 13.14 -11.71 6.57
C LEU A 269 12.09 -10.63 6.28
N LEU A 270 11.02 -11.05 5.62
CA LEU A 270 9.78 -10.31 5.41
C LEU A 270 8.66 -10.88 6.29
N TYR A 271 7.65 -10.07 6.60
CA TYR A 271 6.44 -10.56 7.27
C TYR A 271 5.73 -11.59 6.40
N GLY A 272 5.29 -12.69 7.03
CA GLY A 272 4.74 -13.87 6.36
C GLY A 272 5.77 -14.97 6.06
N ASP A 273 7.07 -14.70 6.25
CA ASP A 273 8.12 -15.68 5.96
C ASP A 273 8.05 -16.90 6.91
N VAL A 274 8.15 -18.09 6.31
CA VAL A 274 8.39 -19.37 6.99
C VAL A 274 9.71 -19.96 6.47
N ILE A 275 10.76 -19.93 7.29
CA ILE A 275 12.11 -20.32 6.88
C ILE A 275 12.64 -21.50 7.69
N GLN A 276 13.43 -22.34 7.04
CA GLN A 276 14.19 -23.41 7.71
C GLN A 276 15.58 -22.91 8.07
N GLY A 277 15.93 -22.99 9.35
CA GLY A 277 17.23 -22.59 9.86
C GLY A 277 18.01 -23.75 10.50
N THR A 278 19.28 -23.50 10.80
CA THR A 278 20.15 -24.47 11.45
C THR A 278 21.12 -23.77 12.41
N VAL A 279 21.14 -24.23 13.66
CA VAL A 279 22.18 -23.89 14.64
C VAL A 279 23.20 -25.00 14.66
N ASP A 280 24.46 -24.69 14.34
CA ASP A 280 25.57 -25.65 14.31
C ASP A 280 26.77 -25.19 15.16
N GLU A 281 27.92 -25.87 15.02
CA GLU A 281 29.13 -25.55 15.80
C GLU A 281 29.73 -24.17 15.49
N THR A 282 29.22 -23.44 14.48
CA THR A 282 29.71 -22.13 14.06
C THR A 282 29.09 -20.96 14.84
N GLY A 283 27.95 -21.16 15.50
CA GLY A 283 27.30 -20.14 16.32
C GLY A 283 25.77 -20.12 16.19
N PRO A 284 25.11 -19.13 16.80
CA PRO A 284 23.68 -18.89 16.62
C PRO A 284 23.37 -18.53 15.17
N SER A 285 22.15 -18.83 14.72
CA SER A 285 21.59 -18.20 13.53
C SER A 285 21.05 -16.83 13.90
N VAL A 286 21.20 -15.85 13.01
CA VAL A 286 20.68 -14.50 13.23
C VAL A 286 20.00 -14.02 11.96
N TRP A 287 18.79 -13.49 12.08
CA TRP A 287 17.99 -13.00 10.96
C TRP A 287 17.62 -11.55 11.18
N ASP A 288 17.75 -10.73 10.15
CA ASP A 288 17.38 -9.30 10.20
C ASP A 288 15.99 -9.06 9.58
N PHE A 289 15.21 -8.15 10.17
CA PHE A 289 13.96 -7.64 9.60
C PHE A 289 13.79 -6.16 9.93
N VAL A 290 12.92 -5.46 9.21
CA VAL A 290 12.53 -4.08 9.51
C VAL A 290 11.18 -4.11 10.22
N GLY A 291 11.08 -3.46 11.37
CA GLY A 291 9.82 -3.22 12.06
C GLY A 291 9.50 -1.74 12.14
N LEU A 292 8.21 -1.39 12.11
CA LEU A 292 7.71 -0.02 12.29
C LEU A 292 7.16 0.16 13.72
N GLU A 293 7.31 1.34 14.31
CA GLU A 293 6.80 1.59 15.66
C GLU A 293 5.30 1.34 15.75
N GLY A 294 4.89 0.64 16.81
CA GLY A 294 3.49 0.36 17.06
C GLY A 294 2.95 -0.79 16.22
N GLU A 295 3.72 -1.30 15.25
CA GLU A 295 3.48 -2.61 14.68
C GLU A 295 3.50 -3.63 15.81
N VAL A 296 2.63 -4.59 15.67
CA VAL A 296 2.54 -5.71 16.58
C VAL A 296 2.83 -6.92 15.71
N ILE A 297 3.72 -7.82 16.15
CA ILE A 297 4.13 -8.99 15.36
C ILE A 297 4.12 -10.28 16.18
N ASP A 298 3.99 -11.41 15.49
CA ASP A 298 4.12 -12.75 16.03
C ASP A 298 5.41 -13.40 15.49
N ILE A 299 6.21 -14.01 16.37
CA ILE A 299 7.40 -14.79 15.99
C ILE A 299 7.32 -16.16 16.66
N ILE A 300 7.54 -17.22 15.87
CA ILE A 300 7.49 -18.61 16.32
C ILE A 300 8.69 -19.38 15.80
N ILE A 301 9.34 -20.14 16.67
CA ILE A 301 10.47 -20.99 16.33
C ILE A 301 10.18 -22.42 16.78
N GLU A 302 10.04 -23.32 15.82
CA GLU A 302 9.79 -24.74 16.05
C GLU A 302 11.09 -25.56 15.95
N PRO A 303 11.58 -26.18 17.03
CA PRO A 303 12.76 -27.03 16.97
C PRO A 303 12.47 -28.37 16.27
N ALA A 304 13.40 -28.82 15.42
CA ALA A 304 13.33 -30.14 14.82
C ALA A 304 13.93 -31.21 15.74
N GLY A 305 13.12 -32.21 16.11
CA GLY A 305 13.57 -33.37 16.89
C GLY A 305 13.78 -33.06 18.37
N ASP A 306 14.95 -33.42 18.92
CA ASP A 306 15.31 -33.16 20.33
C ASP A 306 16.14 -31.87 20.47
N PHE A 307 16.01 -30.91 19.55
CA PHE A 307 16.72 -29.62 19.64
C PHE A 307 16.06 -28.76 20.73
N ASP A 308 16.89 -28.20 21.60
CA ASP A 308 16.51 -27.35 22.74
C ASP A 308 16.86 -25.91 22.32
N VAL A 309 15.87 -25.18 21.80
CA VAL A 309 16.09 -23.90 21.11
C VAL A 309 15.83 -22.74 22.07
N VAL A 310 16.62 -21.68 21.93
CA VAL A 310 16.50 -20.44 22.69
C VAL A 310 16.50 -19.32 21.68
N PHE A 311 15.57 -18.37 21.79
CA PHE A 311 15.54 -17.21 20.91
C PHE A 311 15.41 -15.89 21.64
N ASP A 312 15.88 -14.83 20.97
CA ASP A 312 15.74 -13.45 21.42
C ASP A 312 15.47 -12.55 20.22
N VAL A 313 14.83 -11.41 20.45
CA VAL A 313 14.64 -10.35 19.47
C VAL A 313 15.39 -9.13 19.96
N LEU A 314 16.41 -8.72 19.21
CA LEU A 314 17.31 -7.64 19.56
C LEU A 314 17.03 -6.40 18.72
N ASP A 315 17.12 -5.22 19.32
CA ASP A 315 17.17 -3.94 18.61
C ASP A 315 18.53 -3.73 17.92
N GLU A 316 18.69 -2.60 17.22
CA GLU A 316 19.93 -2.22 16.53
C GLU A 316 21.14 -2.08 17.46
N ASP A 317 20.90 -1.84 18.76
CA ASP A 317 21.91 -1.74 19.81
C ASP A 317 22.25 -3.11 20.44
N GLY A 318 21.59 -4.19 20.02
CA GLY A 318 21.77 -5.55 20.53
C GLY A 318 21.08 -5.79 21.88
N ASN A 319 20.15 -4.93 22.30
CA ASN A 319 19.33 -5.14 23.48
C ASN A 319 18.10 -5.97 23.14
N SER A 320 17.76 -6.91 24.02
CA SER A 320 16.50 -7.63 23.90
C SER A 320 15.31 -6.69 24.06
N ILE A 321 14.40 -6.72 23.08
CA ILE A 321 13.10 -6.06 23.15
C ILE A 321 12.02 -6.98 23.77
N LEU A 322 12.38 -8.22 24.10
CA LEU A 322 11.49 -9.14 24.77
C LEU A 322 11.32 -8.75 26.25
N PRO A 323 10.08 -8.75 26.80
CA PRO A 323 9.81 -8.28 28.16
C PRO A 323 10.60 -8.97 29.28
N ASN A 324 11.08 -10.20 29.03
CA ASN A 324 11.84 -11.00 29.99
C ASN A 324 13.23 -11.42 29.48
N GLY A 325 13.71 -10.86 28.37
CA GLY A 325 14.89 -11.35 27.66
C GLY A 325 14.60 -12.60 26.82
N GLU A 326 15.64 -13.36 26.51
CA GLU A 326 15.56 -14.62 25.76
C GLU A 326 14.47 -15.58 26.27
N ILE A 327 13.80 -16.23 25.32
CA ILE A 327 12.74 -17.20 25.54
C ILE A 327 13.33 -18.62 25.42
N ASP A 328 13.02 -19.45 26.40
CA ASP A 328 13.47 -20.83 26.58
C ASP A 328 12.38 -21.60 27.37
N ASP A 329 11.56 -22.35 26.64
CA ASP A 329 10.60 -23.35 27.10
C ASP A 329 11.09 -24.78 26.79
N SER A 330 12.40 -24.98 26.85
CA SER A 330 13.09 -26.26 26.69
C SER A 330 12.95 -26.87 25.28
N PHE A 331 12.37 -28.07 25.16
CA PHE A 331 12.28 -28.79 23.88
C PHE A 331 11.00 -28.47 23.10
N SER A 332 10.26 -27.42 23.50
CA SER A 332 8.99 -27.01 22.88
C SER A 332 9.25 -25.95 21.81
N ALA A 333 8.20 -25.58 21.06
CA ALA A 333 8.28 -24.38 20.23
C ALA A 333 8.43 -23.14 21.12
N GLU A 334 9.24 -22.20 20.67
CA GLU A 334 9.45 -20.93 21.34
C GLU A 334 8.69 -19.83 20.59
N GLU A 335 7.89 -19.05 21.30
CA GLU A 335 7.03 -18.04 20.65
C GLU A 335 6.95 -16.75 21.46
N ILE A 336 6.80 -15.63 20.73
CA ILE A 336 6.36 -14.35 21.27
C ILE A 336 5.18 -13.87 20.42
N ARG A 337 4.11 -13.50 21.12
CA ARG A 337 2.88 -12.98 20.52
C ARG A 337 2.67 -11.55 20.87
N GLU A 338 2.04 -10.84 19.94
CA GLU A 338 1.70 -9.45 20.09
C GLU A 338 2.94 -8.60 20.47
N LEU A 339 4.10 -8.94 19.91
CA LEU A 339 5.33 -8.20 20.16
C LEU A 339 5.18 -6.82 19.53
N THR A 340 4.89 -5.82 20.35
CA THR A 340 4.87 -4.42 19.90
C THR A 340 6.29 -3.98 19.61
N ILE A 341 6.53 -3.61 18.36
CA ILE A 341 7.77 -2.99 17.92
C ILE A 341 7.88 -1.61 18.58
N PRO A 342 8.90 -1.41 19.44
CA PRO A 342 8.98 -0.22 20.28
C PRO A 342 9.40 1.04 19.54
N ALA A 343 10.00 0.90 18.35
CA ALA A 343 10.45 1.99 17.48
C ALA A 343 10.62 1.48 16.04
N SER A 344 10.43 2.32 15.02
CA SER A 344 10.75 1.95 13.65
C SER A 344 12.26 1.73 13.48
N GLY A 345 12.69 0.59 12.93
CA GLY A 345 14.12 0.28 12.80
C GLY A 345 14.41 -1.17 12.42
N SER A 346 15.70 -1.50 12.40
CA SER A 346 16.17 -2.87 12.14
C SER A 346 16.21 -3.68 13.43
N TYR A 347 15.70 -4.91 13.34
CA TYR A 347 15.65 -5.86 14.44
C TYR A 347 16.32 -7.17 14.06
N PHE A 348 16.84 -7.89 15.05
CA PHE A 348 17.54 -9.15 14.87
C PHE A 348 16.88 -10.27 15.67
N ILE A 349 16.40 -11.30 14.98
CA ILE A 349 15.98 -12.55 15.62
C ILE A 349 17.21 -13.44 15.77
N THR A 350 17.61 -13.73 17.00
CA THR A 350 18.71 -14.64 17.29
C THR A 350 18.18 -15.99 17.72
N VAL A 351 18.68 -17.06 17.10
CA VAL A 351 18.28 -18.45 17.40
C VAL A 351 19.52 -19.24 17.78
N ARG A 352 19.53 -19.81 18.99
CA ARG A 352 20.67 -20.59 19.52
C ARG A 352 20.18 -21.86 20.21
N GLY A 353 21.10 -22.79 20.46
CA GLY A 353 20.81 -23.96 21.29
C GLY A 353 21.02 -23.69 22.78
N PHE A 354 20.14 -24.22 23.61
CA PHE A 354 20.38 -24.30 25.05
C PHE A 354 21.60 -25.18 25.34
N ALA A 355 22.50 -24.72 26.19
CA ALA A 355 23.76 -25.40 26.53
C ALA A 355 24.60 -25.87 25.32
N ASP A 356 24.68 -25.03 24.28
CA ASP A 356 25.39 -25.29 23.02
C ASP A 356 24.83 -26.47 22.21
N ALA A 357 23.53 -26.77 22.37
CA ALA A 357 22.84 -27.72 21.50
C ALA A 357 22.88 -27.26 20.03
N THR A 358 22.89 -28.23 19.12
CA THR A 358 22.83 -27.98 17.68
C THR A 358 21.64 -28.73 17.10
N GLY A 359 21.00 -28.15 16.09
CA GLY A 359 19.76 -28.66 15.55
C GLY A 359 19.18 -27.76 14.48
N ASN A 360 18.17 -28.28 13.80
CA ASN A 360 17.42 -27.52 12.81
C ASN A 360 16.17 -26.96 13.47
N TYR A 361 15.62 -25.91 12.89
CA TYR A 361 14.37 -25.31 13.33
C TYR A 361 13.62 -24.71 12.14
N THR A 362 12.34 -24.42 12.33
CA THR A 362 11.53 -23.58 11.44
C THR A 362 11.27 -22.27 12.17
N LEU A 363 11.44 -21.12 11.51
CA LEU A 363 11.15 -19.79 12.04
C LEU A 363 10.03 -19.18 11.19
N THR A 364 9.04 -18.62 11.87
CA THR A 364 7.94 -17.87 11.28
C THR A 364 7.90 -16.47 11.87
N ILE A 365 7.70 -15.45 11.03
CA ILE A 365 7.44 -14.06 11.43
C ILE A 365 6.18 -13.55 10.71
N ALA A 366 5.25 -12.94 11.42
CA ALA A 366 3.97 -12.45 10.86
C ALA A 366 3.50 -11.17 11.55
N GLU A 367 2.65 -10.38 10.88
CA GLU A 367 1.98 -9.22 11.49
C GLU A 367 0.94 -9.71 12.52
N ALA A 368 0.82 -9.04 13.66
CA ALA A 368 -0.14 -9.45 14.68
C ALA A 368 -1.57 -9.18 14.20
N GLY A 369 -2.41 -10.20 14.31
CA GLY A 369 -3.70 -10.26 13.62
C GLY A 369 -3.67 -11.24 12.45
N THR A 370 -2.52 -11.43 11.79
CA THR A 370 -2.20 -12.66 11.02
C THR A 370 -1.62 -13.68 12.00
N ALA A 371 -2.48 -14.18 12.88
CA ALA A 371 -2.06 -15.00 14.01
C ALA A 371 -1.49 -16.33 13.55
N VAL A 372 -0.18 -16.59 13.60
CA VAL A 372 0.26 -17.98 13.55
C VAL A 372 -0.06 -18.58 14.92
N ALA A 373 -1.26 -19.09 15.21
CA ALA A 373 -1.58 -19.56 16.57
C ALA A 373 -0.66 -20.69 17.05
N PRO A 374 -0.43 -20.87 18.37
CA PRO A 374 0.27 -22.04 18.85
C PRO A 374 -0.66 -23.22 18.52
N PRO A 375 -0.22 -24.48 18.51
CA PRO A 375 -1.16 -25.59 18.37
C PRO A 375 -2.21 -25.55 19.49
N VAL A 376 -3.34 -24.87 19.24
CA VAL A 376 -4.49 -24.78 20.12
C VAL A 376 -5.21 -26.09 19.97
N THR A 377 -5.16 -26.90 21.03
CA THR A 377 -6.04 -28.06 21.11
C THR A 377 -7.45 -27.50 21.37
N GLY A 378 -8.30 -27.49 20.34
CA GLY A 378 -9.65 -26.92 20.43
C GLY A 378 -10.45 -27.50 21.60
N GLY A 379 -10.95 -26.60 22.45
CA GLY A 379 -11.80 -26.89 23.61
C GLY A 379 -13.28 -26.72 23.31
N GLU A 380 -14.13 -26.40 24.30
CA GLU A 380 -15.58 -26.16 24.12
C GLU A 380 -15.89 -24.88 23.29
N GLY A 381 -15.43 -24.79 22.04
CA GLY A 381 -15.58 -23.65 21.14
C GLY A 381 -14.65 -22.50 21.53
N GLU A 382 -13.36 -22.60 21.21
CA GLU A 382 -12.41 -21.50 21.41
C GLU A 382 -12.77 -20.33 20.47
N ALA A 383 -12.86 -19.11 20.98
CA ALA A 383 -13.26 -17.96 20.16
C ALA A 383 -12.14 -17.57 19.18
N ILE A 384 -12.49 -17.40 17.90
CA ILE A 384 -11.63 -16.89 16.84
C ILE A 384 -12.33 -15.72 16.14
N GLU A 385 -11.55 -14.79 15.63
CA GLU A 385 -12.02 -13.64 14.85
C GLU A 385 -11.85 -13.90 13.35
N TYR A 386 -12.53 -13.11 12.51
CA TYR A 386 -12.27 -13.09 11.07
C TYR A 386 -10.80 -12.72 10.79
N GLY A 387 -10.22 -13.32 9.75
CA GLY A 387 -8.79 -13.16 9.42
C GLY A 387 -7.84 -14.01 10.28
N ALA A 388 -8.33 -14.69 11.33
CA ALA A 388 -7.47 -15.47 12.21
C ALA A 388 -6.84 -16.67 11.51
N PHE A 389 -5.55 -16.87 11.73
CA PHE A 389 -4.89 -18.14 11.49
C PHE A 389 -4.76 -18.91 12.81
N VAL A 390 -4.98 -20.23 12.78
CA VAL A 390 -4.86 -21.08 13.94
C VAL A 390 -4.23 -22.43 13.62
N SER A 391 -3.21 -22.82 14.38
CA SER A 391 -2.72 -24.20 14.38
C SER A 391 -3.48 -25.03 15.40
N GLY A 392 -3.76 -26.29 15.11
CA GLY A 392 -4.50 -27.18 15.98
C GLY A 392 -4.03 -28.63 15.90
N SER A 393 -4.53 -29.45 16.83
CA SER A 393 -4.32 -30.89 16.76
C SER A 393 -5.46 -31.67 17.38
N VAL A 394 -5.64 -32.90 16.89
CA VAL A 394 -6.59 -33.87 17.43
C VAL A 394 -5.90 -35.17 17.76
N ASP A 395 -6.34 -35.79 18.85
CA ASP A 395 -5.83 -37.08 19.28
C ASP A 395 -6.91 -37.94 19.96
N SER A 396 -6.51 -39.11 20.46
CA SER A 396 -7.46 -40.01 21.12
C SER A 396 -8.08 -39.48 22.41
N ALA A 397 -7.46 -38.47 23.05
CA ALA A 397 -7.97 -37.82 24.26
C ALA A 397 -8.85 -36.61 23.91
N ASN A 398 -8.51 -35.89 22.84
CA ASN A 398 -9.21 -34.72 22.30
C ASN A 398 -9.51 -34.99 20.81
N PRO A 399 -10.58 -35.75 20.49
CA PRO A 399 -10.83 -36.24 19.13
C PRO A 399 -11.41 -35.20 18.18
N ILE A 400 -11.77 -34.01 18.69
CA ILE A 400 -12.35 -32.90 17.92
C ILE A 400 -11.72 -31.62 18.47
N ALA A 401 -11.22 -30.77 17.58
CA ALA A 401 -10.87 -29.40 17.87
C ALA A 401 -12.03 -28.50 17.42
N SER A 402 -12.55 -27.66 18.33
CA SER A 402 -13.68 -26.76 18.04
C SER A 402 -13.28 -25.29 18.23
N TYR A 403 -13.59 -24.47 17.22
CA TYR A 403 -13.38 -23.02 17.21
C TYR A 403 -14.70 -22.31 16.91
N SER A 404 -15.01 -21.20 17.56
CA SER A 404 -16.25 -20.47 17.39
C SER A 404 -16.01 -19.04 16.93
N PHE A 405 -16.86 -18.55 16.05
CA PHE A 405 -16.84 -17.17 15.57
C PHE A 405 -18.25 -16.57 15.60
N SER A 406 -18.35 -15.25 15.65
CA SER A 406 -19.61 -14.53 15.54
C SER A 406 -19.79 -14.03 14.12
N GLY A 407 -20.96 -14.25 13.52
CA GLY A 407 -21.28 -13.73 12.20
C GLY A 407 -22.71 -13.22 12.10
N ALA A 408 -22.96 -12.38 11.10
CA ALA A 408 -24.27 -11.83 10.77
C ALA A 408 -25.03 -12.73 9.79
N ALA A 409 -26.35 -12.53 9.70
CA ALA A 409 -27.17 -13.19 8.69
C ALA A 409 -26.70 -12.84 7.27
N ASP A 410 -26.79 -13.81 6.38
CA ASP A 410 -26.47 -13.72 4.95
C ASP A 410 -24.98 -13.49 4.62
N GLU A 411 -24.10 -13.35 5.62
CA GLU A 411 -22.64 -13.36 5.42
C GLU A 411 -22.18 -14.68 4.79
N VAL A 412 -21.27 -14.58 3.81
CA VAL A 412 -20.54 -15.72 3.25
C VAL A 412 -19.15 -15.75 3.85
N VAL A 413 -18.79 -16.86 4.50
CA VAL A 413 -17.51 -17.00 5.21
C VAL A 413 -16.71 -18.13 4.59
N GLY A 414 -15.47 -17.81 4.17
CA GLY A 414 -14.48 -18.76 3.71
C GLY A 414 -13.50 -19.18 4.80
N MET A 415 -13.02 -20.42 4.73
CA MET A 415 -11.97 -20.94 5.59
C MET A 415 -11.22 -22.07 4.90
N VAL A 416 -9.94 -22.16 5.21
CA VAL A 416 -9.01 -23.12 4.61
C VAL A 416 -8.33 -23.87 5.74
N VAL A 417 -8.50 -25.19 5.81
CA VAL A 417 -7.80 -26.05 6.78
C VAL A 417 -6.76 -26.90 6.06
N THR A 418 -5.49 -26.74 6.44
CA THR A 418 -4.35 -27.45 5.87
C THR A 418 -3.89 -28.56 6.82
N PRO A 419 -4.13 -29.84 6.51
CA PRO A 419 -3.64 -30.94 7.34
C PRO A 419 -2.10 -30.99 7.32
N LEU A 420 -1.49 -31.24 8.48
CA LEU A 420 -0.04 -31.37 8.60
C LEU A 420 0.39 -32.84 8.62
N GLY A 421 1.42 -33.13 7.83
CA GLY A 421 1.97 -34.48 7.71
C GLY A 421 1.00 -35.46 7.03
N GLU A 422 0.65 -36.54 7.72
CA GLU A 422 -0.24 -37.59 7.21
C GLU A 422 -1.62 -37.52 7.90
N PHE A 423 -2.00 -36.34 8.41
CA PHE A 423 -3.31 -36.13 8.99
C PHE A 423 -4.36 -36.12 7.88
N ASP A 424 -5.45 -36.83 8.12
CA ASP A 424 -6.61 -36.93 7.23
C ASP A 424 -7.75 -36.20 7.95
N ALA A 425 -7.92 -34.93 7.59
CA ALA A 425 -8.78 -34.00 8.32
C ALA A 425 -10.21 -34.03 7.77
N VAL A 426 -11.17 -33.82 8.67
CA VAL A 426 -12.58 -33.66 8.33
C VAL A 426 -13.07 -32.41 9.03
N VAL A 427 -13.76 -31.55 8.28
CA VAL A 427 -14.25 -30.25 8.77
C VAL A 427 -15.77 -30.17 8.67
N ASP A 428 -16.39 -29.71 9.74
CA ASP A 428 -17.81 -29.36 9.78
C ASP A 428 -18.01 -27.97 10.40
N VAL A 429 -18.96 -27.20 9.88
CA VAL A 429 -19.36 -25.91 10.46
C VAL A 429 -20.79 -26.02 10.95
N VAL A 430 -21.02 -25.74 12.22
CA VAL A 430 -22.32 -25.91 12.87
C VAL A 430 -22.86 -24.61 13.45
N ASP A 431 -24.18 -24.48 13.48
CA ASP A 431 -24.87 -23.41 14.21
C ASP A 431 -24.82 -23.62 15.74
N ALA A 432 -25.29 -22.64 16.50
CA ALA A 432 -25.38 -22.71 17.97
C ALA A 432 -26.26 -23.87 18.51
N ALA A 433 -27.08 -24.49 17.68
CA ALA A 433 -27.87 -25.67 18.02
C ALA A 433 -27.17 -26.99 17.64
N GLY A 434 -26.00 -26.93 17.00
CA GLY A 434 -25.22 -28.07 16.52
C GLY A 434 -25.72 -28.65 15.20
N ASN A 435 -26.50 -27.90 14.41
CA ASN A 435 -26.86 -28.30 13.06
C ASN A 435 -25.73 -27.89 12.10
N SER A 436 -25.27 -28.83 11.28
CA SER A 436 -24.30 -28.54 10.21
C SER A 436 -24.91 -27.57 9.18
N LEU A 437 -24.09 -26.60 8.77
CA LEU A 437 -24.36 -25.69 7.66
C LEU A 437 -23.95 -26.30 6.32
N LEU A 438 -23.08 -27.31 6.34
CA LEU A 438 -22.65 -28.01 5.14
C LEU A 438 -23.63 -29.12 4.78
N SER A 439 -23.85 -29.32 3.48
CA SER A 439 -24.61 -30.47 2.97
C SER A 439 -23.93 -31.80 3.33
N ARG A 440 -22.60 -31.76 3.42
CA ARG A 440 -21.71 -32.82 3.89
C ARG A 440 -20.43 -32.20 4.46
N GLU A 441 -19.90 -32.83 5.49
CA GLU A 441 -18.56 -32.57 6.05
C GLU A 441 -17.52 -32.53 4.91
N ARG A 442 -16.58 -31.58 4.98
CA ARG A 442 -15.46 -31.49 4.03
C ARG A 442 -14.40 -32.53 4.41
N ASP A 443 -13.96 -33.28 3.42
CA ASP A 443 -13.04 -34.41 3.51
C ASP A 443 -12.38 -34.60 2.13
N ALA A 444 -11.29 -33.88 1.91
CA ALA A 444 -10.36 -33.99 0.79
C ALA A 444 -9.24 -35.00 1.09
N SER A 445 -9.48 -35.95 2.00
CA SER A 445 -8.52 -36.93 2.49
C SER A 445 -7.28 -36.25 3.13
N PHE A 446 -6.11 -36.36 2.49
CA PHE A 446 -4.87 -35.74 2.98
C PHE A 446 -4.62 -34.34 2.37
N GLY A 447 -5.56 -33.87 1.54
CA GLY A 447 -5.49 -32.57 0.90
C GLY A 447 -5.97 -31.45 1.81
N GLN A 448 -5.90 -30.23 1.32
CA GLN A 448 -6.45 -29.07 1.99
C GLN A 448 -7.98 -29.11 1.97
N GLU A 449 -8.60 -28.74 3.10
CA GLU A 449 -10.05 -28.65 3.24
C GLU A 449 -10.49 -27.20 3.00
N ASN A 450 -11.14 -26.98 1.86
CA ASN A 450 -11.71 -25.69 1.48
C ASN A 450 -13.18 -25.64 1.89
N VAL A 451 -13.51 -24.69 2.75
CA VAL A 451 -14.82 -24.59 3.39
C VAL A 451 -15.38 -23.20 3.13
N ILE A 452 -16.61 -23.14 2.65
CA ILE A 452 -17.37 -21.89 2.51
C ILE A 452 -18.79 -22.14 3.01
N VAL A 453 -19.33 -21.18 3.76
CA VAL A 453 -20.68 -21.26 4.33
C VAL A 453 -21.39 -19.93 4.25
N SER A 454 -22.68 -19.97 3.93
CA SER A 454 -23.58 -18.82 4.13
C SER A 454 -24.24 -18.94 5.51
N LEU A 455 -24.22 -17.85 6.27
CA LEU A 455 -24.71 -17.79 7.64
C LEU A 455 -26.22 -17.50 7.66
N PRO A 456 -27.07 -18.40 8.18
CA PRO A 456 -28.52 -18.23 8.07
C PRO A 456 -29.13 -17.18 9.02
N ALA A 457 -28.37 -16.69 9.99
CA ALA A 457 -28.83 -15.73 11.00
C ALA A 457 -27.66 -15.10 11.75
N ASP A 458 -27.89 -13.97 12.42
CA ASP A 458 -26.94 -13.44 13.40
C ASP A 458 -26.71 -14.47 14.53
N GLY A 459 -25.47 -14.79 14.83
CA GLY A 459 -25.17 -15.75 15.88
C GLY A 459 -23.72 -16.18 15.99
N VAL A 460 -23.51 -17.14 16.90
CA VAL A 460 -22.22 -17.81 17.07
C VAL A 460 -22.26 -19.15 16.35
N TYR A 461 -21.25 -19.39 15.54
CA TYR A 461 -21.03 -20.60 14.77
C TYR A 461 -19.82 -21.35 15.31
N THR A 462 -19.67 -22.63 14.98
CA THR A 462 -18.54 -23.44 15.43
C THR A 462 -17.98 -24.28 14.30
N VAL A 463 -16.69 -24.12 14.02
CA VAL A 463 -15.88 -24.98 13.17
C VAL A 463 -15.39 -26.15 13.99
N ASN A 464 -15.64 -27.36 13.52
CA ASN A 464 -15.15 -28.60 14.11
C ASN A 464 -14.17 -29.25 13.15
N VAL A 465 -12.95 -29.47 13.60
CA VAL A 465 -11.91 -30.22 12.88
C VAL A 465 -11.65 -31.53 13.62
N TYR A 466 -11.70 -32.65 12.91
CA TYR A 466 -11.42 -33.97 13.49
C TYR A 466 -10.84 -34.93 12.45
N GLY A 467 -10.25 -36.03 12.91
CA GLY A 467 -9.61 -36.98 12.01
C GLY A 467 -10.58 -37.97 11.37
N PHE A 468 -10.42 -38.23 10.07
CA PHE A 468 -11.11 -39.31 9.38
C PHE A 468 -10.85 -40.66 10.08
N GLU A 469 -11.91 -41.43 10.32
CA GLU A 469 -11.88 -42.66 11.14
C GLU A 469 -11.21 -42.51 12.53
N GLY A 470 -11.14 -41.30 13.07
CA GLY A 470 -10.48 -40.99 14.35
C GLY A 470 -8.95 -41.00 14.27
N SER A 471 -8.39 -40.68 13.09
CA SER A 471 -6.97 -40.37 12.93
C SER A 471 -6.56 -39.23 13.87
N ALA A 472 -5.28 -39.18 14.19
CA ALA A 472 -4.70 -38.14 15.03
C ALA A 472 -3.66 -37.39 14.19
N GLY A 473 -3.55 -36.09 14.42
CA GLY A 473 -2.65 -35.25 13.66
C GLY A 473 -2.86 -33.77 13.98
N SER A 474 -2.03 -32.95 13.35
CA SER A 474 -2.09 -31.51 13.45
C SER A 474 -2.58 -30.89 12.16
N PHE A 475 -3.08 -29.68 12.22
CA PHE A 475 -3.55 -28.90 11.07
C PHE A 475 -3.31 -27.42 11.32
N ASP A 476 -3.27 -26.65 10.26
CA ASP A 476 -3.41 -25.19 10.28
C ASP A 476 -4.78 -24.81 9.71
N MET A 477 -5.37 -23.72 10.17
CA MET A 477 -6.62 -23.18 9.66
C MET A 477 -6.51 -21.68 9.50
N GLN A 478 -6.79 -21.18 8.30
CA GLN A 478 -6.99 -19.76 8.02
C GLN A 478 -8.50 -19.48 7.93
N MET A 479 -8.97 -18.54 8.73
CA MET A 479 -10.30 -17.96 8.61
C MET A 479 -10.25 -16.71 7.75
N GLY A 480 -11.15 -16.59 6.79
CA GLY A 480 -11.27 -15.40 5.95
C GLY A 480 -12.03 -14.28 6.63
N PHE A 481 -11.92 -13.08 6.06
CA PHE A 481 -12.95 -12.07 6.24
C PHE A 481 -14.24 -12.50 5.51
N PRO A 482 -15.40 -11.96 5.89
CA PRO A 482 -16.63 -12.15 5.13
C PRO A 482 -16.40 -11.80 3.66
N LEU A 483 -16.80 -12.70 2.77
CA LEU A 483 -16.66 -12.53 1.32
C LEU A 483 -17.81 -11.64 0.82
N THR A 484 -17.67 -10.34 1.04
CA THR A 484 -18.69 -9.34 0.76
C THR A 484 -18.50 -8.67 -0.60
N ASN A 485 -17.66 -9.20 -1.49
CA ASN A 485 -17.64 -8.82 -2.90
C ASN A 485 -18.12 -10.02 -3.72
N VAL A 486 -19.40 -10.02 -4.12
CA VAL A 486 -20.01 -11.14 -4.84
C VAL A 486 -20.34 -10.73 -6.26
N VAL A 487 -19.83 -11.49 -7.23
CA VAL A 487 -20.15 -11.31 -8.65
C VAL A 487 -20.92 -12.52 -9.14
N ILE A 488 -22.18 -12.33 -9.52
CA ILE A 488 -22.99 -13.29 -10.24
C ILE A 488 -22.72 -13.06 -11.72
N ALA A 489 -21.90 -13.92 -12.31
CA ALA A 489 -21.54 -13.80 -13.71
C ALA A 489 -22.70 -14.19 -14.61
N ALA A 490 -22.78 -13.58 -15.79
CA ALA A 490 -23.73 -13.97 -16.82
C ALA A 490 -23.59 -15.47 -17.14
N SER A 491 -24.72 -16.18 -17.20
CA SER A 491 -24.74 -17.61 -17.54
C SER A 491 -24.10 -17.86 -18.90
N ASP A 492 -23.30 -18.92 -19.00
CA ASP A 492 -22.59 -19.27 -20.24
C ASP A 492 -22.69 -20.78 -20.53
N SER A 493 -22.26 -21.19 -21.73
CA SER A 493 -22.29 -22.58 -22.19
C SER A 493 -20.91 -23.04 -22.61
N LEU A 494 -20.43 -24.15 -22.04
CA LEU A 494 -19.23 -24.83 -22.54
C LEU A 494 -19.59 -25.57 -23.82
N GLU A 495 -18.93 -25.23 -24.92
CA GLU A 495 -19.11 -25.87 -26.21
C GLU A 495 -17.96 -26.83 -26.53
N ALA A 496 -18.15 -27.67 -27.54
CA ALA A 496 -17.15 -28.67 -27.94
C ALA A 496 -15.83 -28.05 -28.44
N GLU A 497 -15.82 -26.76 -28.75
CA GLU A 497 -14.63 -26.02 -29.16
C GLU A 497 -13.80 -25.49 -27.98
N ASP A 498 -14.38 -25.47 -26.78
CA ASP A 498 -13.75 -25.03 -25.54
C ASP A 498 -13.05 -26.19 -24.80
N GLU A 499 -13.03 -27.39 -25.39
CA GLU A 499 -12.37 -28.57 -24.83
C GLU A 499 -10.88 -28.27 -24.54
N GLY A 500 -10.52 -28.24 -23.25
CA GLY A 500 -9.18 -27.93 -22.76
C GLY A 500 -8.84 -26.43 -22.71
N GLU A 501 -9.65 -25.57 -23.33
CA GLU A 501 -9.48 -24.11 -23.30
C GLU A 501 -10.41 -23.41 -22.28
N GLY A 502 -11.60 -23.95 -22.00
CA GLY A 502 -12.49 -23.44 -20.94
C GLY A 502 -12.82 -21.95 -21.02
N HIS A 503 -13.53 -21.46 -20.01
CA HIS A 503 -13.85 -20.04 -19.85
C HIS A 503 -13.11 -19.52 -18.61
N SER A 504 -12.50 -18.33 -18.72
CA SER A 504 -11.71 -17.73 -17.65
C SER A 504 -12.44 -16.57 -16.99
N PHE A 505 -12.32 -16.49 -15.67
CA PHE A 505 -12.87 -15.45 -14.80
C PHE A 505 -11.71 -14.80 -14.06
N PRO A 506 -11.15 -13.70 -14.59
CA PRO A 506 -9.99 -13.03 -14.01
C PRO A 506 -10.34 -12.22 -12.78
N PHE A 507 -9.37 -12.10 -11.87
CA PHE A 507 -9.43 -11.20 -10.73
C PHE A 507 -8.02 -10.78 -10.32
N THR A 508 -7.90 -9.69 -9.57
CA THR A 508 -6.65 -9.22 -8.99
C THR A 508 -6.77 -9.22 -7.47
N ALA A 509 -5.88 -9.94 -6.81
CA ALA A 509 -5.68 -9.84 -5.37
C ALA A 509 -4.71 -8.69 -5.10
N LEU A 510 -5.17 -7.67 -4.38
CA LEU A 510 -4.36 -6.51 -4.04
C LEU A 510 -3.50 -6.77 -2.80
N ARG A 511 -3.83 -7.78 -2.00
CA ARG A 511 -3.11 -8.16 -0.79
C ARG A 511 -2.85 -9.67 -0.76
N ALA A 512 -1.68 -10.06 -0.25
CA ALA A 512 -1.48 -11.45 0.16
C ALA A 512 -2.42 -11.74 1.34
N GLY A 513 -3.09 -12.89 1.32
CA GLY A 513 -4.13 -13.24 2.30
C GLY A 513 -5.56 -13.00 1.81
N ASP A 514 -5.77 -12.31 0.68
CA ASP A 514 -7.10 -12.13 0.10
C ASP A 514 -7.75 -13.48 -0.16
N MET A 515 -8.95 -13.67 0.40
CA MET A 515 -9.72 -14.88 0.17
C MET A 515 -10.68 -14.69 -0.99
N VAL A 516 -10.66 -15.65 -1.89
CA VAL A 516 -11.41 -15.62 -3.14
C VAL A 516 -11.95 -17.00 -3.44
N GLY A 517 -13.19 -17.06 -3.88
CA GLY A 517 -13.89 -18.30 -4.15
C GLY A 517 -14.76 -18.23 -5.39
N ILE A 518 -15.20 -19.40 -5.81
CA ILE A 518 -16.05 -19.61 -6.96
C ILE A 518 -17.02 -20.75 -6.66
N TYR A 519 -18.28 -20.53 -7.02
CA TYR A 519 -19.35 -21.53 -7.04
C TYR A 519 -19.81 -21.66 -8.49
N VAL A 520 -19.83 -22.88 -9.00
CA VAL A 520 -20.26 -23.19 -10.36
C VAL A 520 -21.36 -24.24 -10.31
N GLU A 521 -22.52 -23.90 -10.86
CA GLU A 521 -23.65 -24.82 -11.00
C GLU A 521 -23.87 -25.17 -12.47
N PRO A 522 -23.42 -26.35 -12.93
CA PRO A 522 -23.69 -26.81 -14.28
C PRO A 522 -25.12 -27.34 -14.43
N THR A 523 -25.65 -27.27 -15.65
CA THR A 523 -26.94 -27.90 -16.01
C THR A 523 -26.83 -29.42 -16.15
N GLU A 524 -27.97 -30.12 -16.06
CA GLU A 524 -28.04 -31.60 -16.12
C GLU A 524 -27.21 -32.15 -17.30
N ASP A 525 -26.24 -33.04 -17.00
CA ASP A 525 -25.30 -33.73 -17.90
C ASP A 525 -23.93 -33.03 -18.15
N LEU A 526 -23.74 -31.78 -17.70
CA LEU A 526 -22.42 -31.13 -17.68
C LEU A 526 -21.72 -31.42 -16.34
N ASP A 527 -20.43 -31.74 -16.45
CA ASP A 527 -19.51 -32.09 -15.37
C ASP A 527 -18.26 -31.26 -15.60
N ILE A 528 -17.84 -30.49 -14.61
CA ILE A 528 -16.86 -29.41 -14.76
C ILE A 528 -15.72 -29.54 -13.77
N ALA A 529 -14.60 -28.92 -14.12
CA ALA A 529 -13.46 -28.77 -13.23
C ALA A 529 -13.00 -27.31 -13.18
N ILE A 530 -12.48 -26.89 -12.04
CA ILE A 530 -11.99 -25.53 -11.79
C ILE A 530 -10.47 -25.53 -11.75
N GLN A 531 -9.83 -24.99 -12.77
CA GLN A 531 -8.41 -24.67 -12.73
C GLN A 531 -8.19 -23.28 -12.14
N VAL A 532 -7.07 -23.11 -11.44
CA VAL A 532 -6.62 -21.81 -10.96
C VAL A 532 -5.32 -21.44 -11.65
N ARG A 533 -5.20 -20.18 -12.06
CA ARG A 533 -3.99 -19.64 -12.68
C ARG A 533 -3.55 -18.36 -11.97
N GLN A 534 -2.24 -18.17 -11.87
CA GLN A 534 -1.62 -16.88 -11.52
C GLN A 534 -0.94 -16.33 -12.78
N GLY A 535 -1.47 -15.23 -13.30
CA GLY A 535 -1.22 -14.80 -14.68
C GLY A 535 -1.45 -15.95 -15.66
N ASP A 536 -0.43 -16.25 -16.47
CA ASP A 536 -0.49 -17.34 -17.46
C ASP A 536 -0.09 -18.71 -16.90
N ALA A 537 0.30 -18.85 -15.63
CA ALA A 537 0.78 -20.10 -15.06
C ALA A 537 -0.33 -20.84 -14.31
N LEU A 538 -0.36 -22.17 -14.39
CA LEU A 538 -1.19 -22.98 -13.49
C LEU A 538 -0.70 -22.82 -12.06
N LEU A 539 -1.61 -22.58 -11.12
CA LEU A 539 -1.27 -22.44 -9.72
C LEU A 539 -1.13 -23.84 -9.08
N GLU A 540 0.06 -24.13 -8.57
CA GLU A 540 0.35 -25.38 -7.85
C GLU A 540 0.05 -25.23 -6.35
N GLY A 541 0.08 -26.32 -5.59
CA GLY A 541 -0.01 -26.27 -4.12
C GLY A 541 -1.43 -26.25 -3.54
N LEU A 542 -2.48 -26.16 -4.35
CA LEU A 542 -3.88 -26.09 -3.91
C LEU A 542 -4.52 -27.42 -3.46
N GLY A 543 -3.71 -28.47 -3.24
CA GLY A 543 -4.22 -29.76 -2.78
C GLY A 543 -4.87 -30.67 -3.84
N PHE A 544 -4.91 -30.25 -5.11
CA PHE A 544 -5.36 -31.07 -6.25
C PHE A 544 -4.38 -31.00 -7.43
N ASP A 545 -4.62 -31.82 -8.47
CA ASP A 545 -3.81 -31.82 -9.70
C ASP A 545 -4.12 -30.54 -10.52
N PRO A 546 -3.18 -29.60 -10.66
CA PRO A 546 -3.45 -28.33 -11.32
C PRO A 546 -3.77 -28.46 -12.81
N GLU A 547 -3.35 -29.55 -13.47
CA GLU A 547 -3.74 -29.81 -14.86
C GLU A 547 -5.18 -30.33 -14.96
N ARG A 548 -5.68 -31.06 -13.97
CA ARG A 548 -7.08 -31.51 -13.97
C ARG A 548 -8.04 -30.45 -13.44
N GLY A 549 -7.57 -29.60 -12.54
CA GLY A 549 -8.44 -28.70 -11.78
C GLY A 549 -9.11 -29.40 -10.60
N PHE A 550 -9.85 -28.61 -9.84
CA PHE A 550 -10.70 -29.06 -8.76
C PHE A 550 -12.03 -29.59 -9.30
N ASP A 551 -12.34 -30.84 -8.98
CA ASP A 551 -13.55 -31.58 -9.37
C ASP A 551 -13.90 -32.49 -8.18
N ALA A 552 -14.80 -32.02 -7.32
CA ALA A 552 -15.27 -32.73 -6.14
C ALA A 552 -16.56 -33.52 -6.41
N SER A 553 -17.36 -33.12 -7.39
CA SER A 553 -18.66 -33.71 -7.68
C SER A 553 -19.13 -33.49 -9.12
N ILE A 554 -19.91 -34.45 -9.63
CA ILE A 554 -20.52 -34.37 -10.97
C ILE A 554 -21.60 -33.28 -11.15
N ASP A 555 -21.96 -32.59 -10.07
CA ASP A 555 -23.02 -31.56 -10.06
C ASP A 555 -22.33 -30.20 -9.80
N VAL A 556 -22.51 -29.62 -8.63
CA VAL A 556 -21.94 -28.31 -8.26
C VAL A 556 -20.48 -28.43 -7.88
N GLU A 557 -19.67 -27.49 -8.33
CA GLU A 557 -18.31 -27.28 -7.80
C GLU A 557 -18.23 -25.98 -7.01
N GLU A 558 -17.57 -26.06 -5.87
CA GLU A 558 -17.40 -24.95 -4.96
C GLU A 558 -15.97 -24.96 -4.42
N PHE A 559 -15.24 -23.88 -4.68
CA PHE A 559 -13.82 -23.78 -4.36
C PHE A 559 -13.51 -22.42 -3.75
N VAL A 560 -12.64 -22.39 -2.75
CA VAL A 560 -12.10 -21.17 -2.15
C VAL A 560 -10.60 -21.33 -1.97
N MET A 561 -9.86 -20.24 -2.15
CA MET A 561 -8.43 -20.18 -1.93
C MET A 561 -8.05 -18.88 -1.23
N ILE A 562 -6.81 -18.86 -0.76
CA ILE A 562 -6.13 -17.65 -0.30
C ILE A 562 -5.11 -17.28 -1.38
N ALA A 563 -5.11 -16.02 -1.82
CA ALA A 563 -4.05 -15.50 -2.67
C ALA A 563 -2.79 -15.33 -1.81
N GLU A 564 -1.79 -16.20 -1.99
CA GLU A 564 -0.53 -16.13 -1.22
C GLU A 564 0.32 -14.91 -1.59
N GLU A 565 0.10 -14.34 -2.77
CA GLU A 565 0.80 -13.18 -3.29
C GLU A 565 -0.18 -12.22 -3.96
N THR A 566 0.14 -10.93 -3.98
CA THR A 566 -0.58 -9.95 -4.80
C THR A 566 -0.42 -10.28 -6.29
N GLY A 567 -1.45 -10.03 -7.08
CA GLY A 567 -1.36 -10.12 -8.54
C GLY A 567 -2.64 -10.58 -9.21
N THR A 568 -2.55 -10.79 -10.52
CA THR A 568 -3.68 -11.25 -11.33
C THR A 568 -3.77 -12.77 -11.32
N TYR A 569 -4.98 -13.26 -11.08
CA TYR A 569 -5.34 -14.66 -11.10
C TYR A 569 -6.52 -14.88 -12.04
N SER A 570 -6.84 -16.15 -12.32
CA SER A 570 -8.11 -16.50 -12.92
C SER A 570 -8.59 -17.86 -12.43
N PHE A 571 -9.90 -17.98 -12.22
CA PHE A 571 -10.57 -19.27 -12.23
C PHE A 571 -10.89 -19.63 -13.67
N ARG A 572 -10.58 -20.86 -14.07
CA ARG A 572 -10.85 -21.37 -15.41
C ARG A 572 -11.76 -22.58 -15.30
N ILE A 573 -12.96 -22.45 -15.82
CA ILE A 573 -13.95 -23.52 -15.85
C ILE A 573 -13.72 -24.37 -17.09
N LEU A 574 -13.57 -25.68 -16.88
CA LEU A 574 -13.29 -26.67 -17.90
C LEU A 574 -14.35 -27.77 -17.86
N ASN A 575 -14.51 -28.47 -18.98
CA ASN A 575 -15.15 -29.78 -18.98
C ASN A 575 -14.27 -30.78 -18.21
N SER A 576 -14.84 -31.57 -17.29
CA SER A 576 -14.06 -32.57 -16.56
C SER A 576 -13.45 -33.61 -17.51
N GLU A 577 -12.17 -33.95 -17.27
CA GLU A 577 -11.44 -34.94 -18.07
C GLU A 577 -11.80 -36.40 -17.71
N ASP A 578 -12.50 -36.63 -16.60
CA ASP A 578 -12.80 -37.97 -16.09
C ASP A 578 -14.04 -38.57 -16.78
N ASP A 579 -13.83 -39.62 -17.60
CA ASP A 579 -14.82 -40.45 -18.32
C ASP A 579 -15.91 -39.72 -19.18
N PHE A 580 -16.01 -38.38 -19.13
CA PHE A 580 -17.03 -37.52 -19.76
C PHE A 580 -16.48 -36.39 -20.63
N ALA A 581 -15.17 -36.39 -20.93
CA ALA A 581 -14.53 -35.41 -21.81
C ALA A 581 -15.36 -35.11 -23.08
N GLY A 582 -15.69 -33.84 -23.29
CA GLY A 582 -16.49 -33.33 -24.41
C GLY A 582 -18.00 -33.26 -24.16
N ASN A 583 -18.44 -33.27 -22.89
CA ASN A 583 -19.76 -32.78 -22.50
C ASN A 583 -19.85 -31.26 -22.76
N THR A 584 -21.06 -30.79 -23.06
CA THR A 584 -21.36 -29.39 -23.39
C THR A 584 -22.63 -29.04 -22.68
N GLY A 585 -22.74 -27.83 -22.16
CA GLY A 585 -23.94 -27.42 -21.45
C GLY A 585 -23.80 -26.05 -20.83
N ASP A 586 -24.93 -25.55 -20.38
CA ASP A 586 -25.01 -24.27 -19.68
C ASP A 586 -24.51 -24.45 -18.25
N TYR A 587 -23.94 -23.38 -17.67
CA TYR A 587 -23.57 -23.28 -16.27
C TYR A 587 -23.77 -21.85 -15.74
N GLU A 588 -23.94 -21.74 -14.42
CA GLU A 588 -24.02 -20.47 -13.71
C GLU A 588 -22.80 -20.34 -12.78
N VAL A 589 -22.27 -19.12 -12.62
CA VAL A 589 -21.09 -18.83 -11.80
C VAL A 589 -21.37 -17.74 -10.81
N VAL A 590 -20.92 -17.95 -9.57
CA VAL A 590 -20.82 -16.91 -8.57
C VAL A 590 -19.38 -16.84 -8.08
N LEU A 591 -18.77 -15.66 -8.17
CA LEU A 591 -17.47 -15.35 -7.61
C LEU A 591 -17.66 -14.66 -6.26
N PHE A 592 -16.78 -14.95 -5.32
CA PHE A 592 -16.79 -14.37 -3.99
C PHE A 592 -15.39 -13.87 -3.67
N GLY A 593 -15.26 -12.68 -3.11
CA GLY A 593 -13.98 -12.13 -2.69
C GLY A 593 -14.12 -11.30 -1.43
N THR A 594 -13.00 -11.05 -0.77
CA THR A 594 -12.89 -9.90 0.13
C THR A 594 -13.11 -8.61 -0.66
N PRO A 595 -13.52 -7.50 -0.01
CA PRO A 595 -13.72 -6.20 -0.67
C PRO A 595 -12.53 -5.69 -1.48
N GLU A 596 -11.31 -6.13 -1.16
CA GLU A 596 -10.06 -5.76 -1.82
C GLU A 596 -9.80 -6.54 -3.12
N VAL A 597 -10.54 -7.63 -3.37
CA VAL A 597 -10.40 -8.39 -4.62
C VAL A 597 -11.08 -7.62 -5.76
N VAL A 598 -10.30 -7.30 -6.79
CA VAL A 598 -10.80 -6.61 -8.00
C VAL A 598 -11.17 -7.65 -9.05
N PHE A 599 -12.46 -7.87 -9.27
CA PHE A 599 -12.95 -8.78 -10.30
C PHE A 599 -12.97 -8.12 -11.69
N GLU A 600 -12.63 -8.89 -12.73
CA GLU A 600 -12.91 -8.50 -14.11
C GLU A 600 -14.35 -8.87 -14.48
N LEU A 601 -15.16 -7.87 -14.78
CA LEU A 601 -16.57 -8.00 -15.10
C LEU A 601 -16.80 -8.15 -16.61
N ALA A 602 -17.88 -8.82 -16.95
CA ALA A 602 -18.44 -8.90 -18.29
C ALA A 602 -19.83 -8.24 -18.36
N TYR A 603 -20.26 -7.93 -19.59
CA TYR A 603 -21.60 -7.43 -19.81
C TYR A 603 -22.65 -8.50 -19.44
N GLY A 604 -23.62 -8.11 -18.62
CA GLY A 604 -24.66 -8.96 -18.08
C GLY A 604 -24.37 -9.47 -16.66
N ASP A 605 -23.19 -9.18 -16.12
CA ASP A 605 -22.86 -9.51 -14.73
C ASP A 605 -23.64 -8.65 -13.74
N PHE A 606 -23.89 -9.24 -12.58
CA PHE A 606 -24.54 -8.60 -11.45
C PHE A 606 -23.65 -8.72 -10.23
N VAL A 607 -23.54 -7.64 -9.46
CA VAL A 607 -22.71 -7.57 -8.27
C VAL A 607 -23.59 -7.31 -7.07
N ASP A 608 -23.30 -8.00 -5.97
CA ASP A 608 -23.85 -7.77 -4.64
C ASP A 608 -22.65 -7.63 -3.70
N ALA A 609 -22.38 -6.40 -3.26
CA ALA A 609 -21.13 -6.11 -2.60
C ALA A 609 -21.27 -5.10 -1.47
N ARG A 610 -20.26 -5.05 -0.61
CA ARG A 610 -20.11 -4.07 0.45
C ARG A 610 -18.81 -3.31 0.28
N THR A 611 -18.86 -1.99 0.44
CA THR A 611 -17.65 -1.15 0.41
C THR A 611 -16.67 -1.53 1.53
N ASN A 612 -15.38 -1.44 1.22
CA ASN A 612 -14.27 -1.76 2.13
C ASN A 612 -14.13 -0.70 3.25
N GLU A 613 -13.12 -0.83 4.11
CA GLU A 613 -12.84 0.14 5.19
C GLU A 613 -12.59 1.58 4.72
N GLU A 614 -12.17 1.76 3.46
CA GLU A 614 -11.98 3.05 2.81
C GLU A 614 -13.27 3.56 2.13
N GLY A 615 -14.34 2.77 2.17
CA GLY A 615 -15.64 3.11 1.60
C GLY A 615 -15.72 2.93 0.10
N LEU A 616 -14.91 2.05 -0.52
CA LEU A 616 -14.96 1.77 -1.95
C LEU A 616 -14.80 0.27 -2.30
N VAL A 617 -15.14 -0.08 -3.55
CA VAL A 617 -14.77 -1.35 -4.22
C VAL A 617 -14.48 -1.05 -5.68
N ASP A 618 -13.40 -1.64 -6.19
CA ASP A 618 -13.00 -1.52 -7.59
C ASP A 618 -13.26 -2.81 -8.37
N TYR A 619 -13.64 -2.64 -9.64
CA TYR A 619 -13.79 -3.68 -10.64
C TYR A 619 -13.09 -3.24 -11.92
N VAL A 620 -12.78 -4.18 -12.82
CA VAL A 620 -12.30 -3.83 -14.17
C VAL A 620 -13.22 -4.39 -15.24
N ILE A 621 -13.35 -3.69 -16.36
CA ILE A 621 -14.10 -4.16 -17.52
C ILE A 621 -13.40 -3.75 -18.80
N SER A 622 -13.49 -4.59 -19.84
CA SER A 622 -13.02 -4.26 -21.19
C SER A 622 -14.19 -4.05 -22.15
N GLY A 623 -13.97 -3.21 -23.16
CA GLY A 623 -14.93 -2.95 -24.22
C GLY A 623 -14.26 -2.65 -25.56
N LEU A 624 -14.98 -2.89 -26.65
CA LEU A 624 -14.52 -2.50 -27.98
C LEU A 624 -14.78 -1.01 -28.24
N VAL A 625 -13.95 -0.39 -29.09
CA VAL A 625 -14.13 1.02 -29.48
C VAL A 625 -15.55 1.28 -30.00
N GLY A 626 -16.25 2.20 -29.34
CA GLY A 626 -17.61 2.60 -29.64
C GLY A 626 -18.71 1.73 -29.00
N GLU A 627 -18.36 0.67 -28.28
CA GLU A 627 -19.29 0.02 -27.34
C GLU A 627 -19.60 0.95 -26.19
N THR A 628 -20.79 0.80 -25.61
CA THR A 628 -21.26 1.64 -24.53
C THR A 628 -21.72 0.77 -23.38
N VAL A 629 -21.04 0.90 -22.25
CA VAL A 629 -21.40 0.27 -20.98
C VAL A 629 -22.37 1.17 -20.24
N VAL A 630 -23.35 0.55 -19.59
CA VAL A 630 -24.27 1.17 -18.64
C VAL A 630 -24.07 0.46 -17.31
N VAL A 631 -23.67 1.22 -16.29
CA VAL A 631 -23.48 0.74 -14.92
C VAL A 631 -24.61 1.31 -14.08
N ASN A 632 -25.41 0.44 -13.45
CA ASN A 632 -26.45 0.84 -12.51
C ASN A 632 -26.03 0.39 -11.11
N VAL A 633 -26.01 1.31 -10.15
CA VAL A 633 -25.69 1.02 -8.75
C VAL A 633 -26.86 1.45 -7.86
N LEU A 634 -27.23 0.59 -6.91
CA LEU A 634 -28.27 0.88 -5.93
C LEU A 634 -27.83 0.35 -4.56
N SER A 635 -27.91 1.20 -3.54
CA SER A 635 -27.83 0.77 -2.15
C SER A 635 -29.21 0.84 -1.49
N ASP A 636 -29.56 -0.17 -0.68
CA ASP A 636 -30.71 -0.10 0.23
C ASP A 636 -30.31 0.30 1.66
N ASP A 637 -29.02 0.56 1.87
CA ASP A 637 -28.46 1.11 3.09
C ASP A 637 -28.54 2.65 3.05
N ASP A 638 -29.55 3.20 3.74
CA ASP A 638 -29.75 4.64 3.91
C ASP A 638 -28.57 5.37 4.61
N SER A 639 -27.52 4.65 5.03
CA SER A 639 -26.31 5.23 5.63
C SER A 639 -25.20 5.56 4.64
N VAL A 640 -25.30 5.06 3.40
CA VAL A 640 -24.33 5.34 2.33
C VAL A 640 -24.99 6.04 1.14
N ASP A 641 -24.19 6.83 0.43
CA ASP A 641 -24.54 7.64 -0.73
C ASP A 641 -23.57 7.26 -1.87
N MET A 642 -24.06 6.50 -2.85
CA MET A 642 -23.17 5.86 -3.83
C MET A 642 -22.71 6.85 -4.89
N VAL A 643 -21.42 6.77 -5.21
CA VAL A 643 -20.77 7.43 -6.34
C VAL A 643 -20.20 6.36 -7.24
N VAL A 644 -20.41 6.49 -8.55
CA VAL A 644 -19.86 5.57 -9.55
C VAL A 644 -18.91 6.32 -10.46
N GLU A 645 -17.71 5.79 -10.63
CA GLU A 645 -16.66 6.36 -11.47
C GLU A 645 -16.17 5.30 -12.46
N ILE A 646 -15.96 5.72 -13.72
CA ILE A 646 -15.15 5.00 -14.69
C ILE A 646 -13.81 5.69 -14.75
N LEU A 647 -12.73 4.94 -14.50
CA LEU A 647 -11.36 5.44 -14.55
C LEU A 647 -10.54 4.68 -15.60
N ASP A 648 -9.48 5.29 -16.10
CA ASP A 648 -8.44 4.51 -16.78
C ASP A 648 -7.59 3.73 -15.76
N LEU A 649 -6.60 2.97 -16.25
CA LEU A 649 -5.74 2.17 -15.38
C LEU A 649 -4.73 2.98 -14.57
N ASP A 650 -4.54 4.27 -14.91
CA ASP A 650 -3.72 5.21 -14.16
C ASP A 650 -4.61 5.98 -13.14
N GLU A 651 -5.85 5.52 -12.93
CA GLU A 651 -6.87 6.08 -12.03
C GLU A 651 -7.36 7.49 -12.40
N ASN A 652 -7.21 7.91 -13.66
CA ASN A 652 -7.83 9.16 -14.12
C ASN A 652 -9.33 8.94 -14.34
N VAL A 653 -10.17 9.80 -13.76
CA VAL A 653 -11.62 9.74 -13.94
C VAL A 653 -12.01 10.10 -15.38
N LEU A 654 -12.53 9.11 -16.10
CA LEU A 654 -13.05 9.26 -17.47
C LEU A 654 -14.53 9.66 -17.47
N ALA A 655 -15.30 9.16 -16.50
CA ALA A 655 -16.70 9.52 -16.29
C ALA A 655 -17.09 9.30 -14.83
N SER A 656 -18.02 10.10 -14.31
CA SER A 656 -18.55 9.93 -12.95
C SER A 656 -20.02 10.33 -12.86
N ILE A 657 -20.73 9.78 -11.88
CA ILE A 657 -22.10 10.15 -11.51
C ILE A 657 -22.26 10.10 -9.99
N ASP A 658 -23.02 11.08 -9.49
CA ASP A 658 -23.46 11.28 -8.11
C ASP A 658 -24.72 12.17 -8.16
N ASP A 659 -25.70 11.72 -8.96
CA ASP A 659 -26.90 12.52 -9.27
C ASP A 659 -28.08 12.16 -8.35
N GLY A 660 -28.01 11.00 -7.68
CA GLY A 660 -28.94 10.52 -6.68
C GLY A 660 -28.66 11.06 -5.29
N PHE A 661 -29.49 10.62 -4.35
CA PHE A 661 -29.24 10.73 -2.92
C PHE A 661 -29.19 9.32 -2.37
N SER A 662 -28.67 9.14 -1.16
CA SER A 662 -28.74 7.87 -0.42
C SER A 662 -30.09 7.15 -0.60
N GLY A 663 -30.00 5.91 -1.10
CA GLY A 663 -31.14 5.04 -1.44
C GLY A 663 -31.76 5.24 -2.84
N GLU A 664 -31.24 6.18 -3.64
CA GLU A 664 -31.57 6.34 -5.06
C GLU A 664 -30.56 5.58 -5.94
N GLU A 665 -30.96 5.26 -7.18
CA GLU A 665 -30.14 4.53 -8.15
C GLU A 665 -29.24 5.50 -8.91
N GLU A 666 -27.95 5.16 -9.02
CA GLU A 666 -26.98 5.82 -9.87
C GLU A 666 -26.87 5.08 -11.21
N GLU A 667 -27.05 5.78 -12.34
CA GLU A 667 -26.91 5.23 -13.69
C GLU A 667 -25.78 5.97 -14.43
N LEU A 668 -24.64 5.32 -14.61
CA LEU A 668 -23.50 5.84 -15.37
C LEU A 668 -23.44 5.19 -16.75
N THR A 669 -23.29 6.01 -17.80
CA THR A 669 -23.10 5.52 -19.17
C THR A 669 -21.74 5.97 -19.69
N TYR A 670 -20.95 5.03 -20.21
CA TYR A 670 -19.62 5.30 -20.77
C TYR A 670 -19.43 4.62 -22.12
N THR A 671 -18.87 5.35 -23.10
CA THR A 671 -18.55 4.81 -24.44
C THR A 671 -17.03 4.67 -24.59
N PHE A 672 -16.56 3.46 -24.86
CA PHE A 672 -15.13 3.16 -25.01
C PHE A 672 -14.51 3.90 -26.20
N GLU A 673 -13.43 4.64 -25.94
CA GLU A 673 -12.67 5.36 -26.99
C GLU A 673 -11.51 4.53 -27.56
N SER A 674 -11.02 3.54 -26.81
CA SER A 674 -9.94 2.59 -27.11
C SER A 674 -10.37 1.15 -26.77
N GLU A 675 -9.64 0.13 -27.26
CA GLU A 675 -9.82 -1.27 -26.83
C GLU A 675 -8.92 -1.52 -25.61
N GLU A 676 -9.33 -1.01 -24.45
CA GLU A 676 -8.54 -1.01 -23.21
C GLU A 676 -9.44 -1.40 -22.01
N LEU A 677 -8.81 -1.82 -20.91
CA LEU A 677 -9.49 -2.01 -19.63
C LEU A 677 -9.73 -0.65 -18.99
N VAL A 678 -10.88 -0.50 -18.34
CA VAL A 678 -11.22 0.62 -17.46
C VAL A 678 -11.59 0.08 -16.09
N ILE A 679 -11.39 0.91 -15.06
CA ILE A 679 -11.81 0.62 -13.69
C ILE A 679 -13.24 1.13 -13.51
N ILE A 680 -14.12 0.32 -12.92
CA ILE A 680 -15.38 0.77 -12.34
C ILE A 680 -15.14 0.87 -10.84
N ARG A 681 -15.15 2.08 -10.30
CA ARG A 681 -15.07 2.33 -8.86
C ARG A 681 -16.46 2.65 -8.34
N VAL A 682 -16.90 1.90 -7.35
CA VAL A 682 -18.12 2.19 -6.58
C VAL A 682 -17.69 2.60 -5.19
N ARG A 683 -18.07 3.81 -4.76
CA ARG A 683 -17.66 4.32 -3.45
C ARG A 683 -18.77 5.09 -2.76
N ASP A 684 -18.69 5.19 -1.45
CA ASP A 684 -19.52 6.10 -0.67
C ASP A 684 -18.97 7.53 -0.77
N PHE A 685 -19.86 8.50 -0.93
CA PHE A 685 -19.53 9.93 -0.97
C PHE A 685 -18.80 10.40 0.30
N PHE A 686 -19.12 9.81 1.46
CA PHE A 686 -18.54 10.15 2.77
C PHE A 686 -17.44 9.17 3.23
N GLY A 687 -17.04 8.19 2.41
CA GLY A 687 -16.06 7.17 2.76
C GLY A 687 -16.57 6.12 3.78
N GLY A 688 -17.87 5.90 3.84
CA GLY A 688 -18.52 4.92 4.70
C GLY A 688 -18.62 3.51 4.11
N GLN A 689 -18.74 2.52 5.00
CA GLN A 689 -19.07 1.14 4.65
C GLN A 689 -20.57 0.95 4.48
N GLY A 690 -20.99 0.32 3.39
CA GLY A 690 -22.38 -0.06 3.15
C GLY A 690 -22.55 -1.03 2.01
N ASP A 691 -23.69 -1.71 2.01
CA ASP A 691 -24.04 -2.72 1.01
C ASP A 691 -24.63 -2.04 -0.24
N PHE A 692 -24.33 -2.56 -1.42
CA PHE A 692 -24.85 -2.10 -2.70
C PHE A 692 -25.00 -3.27 -3.68
N VAL A 693 -25.86 -3.09 -4.66
CA VAL A 693 -25.95 -3.95 -5.84
C VAL A 693 -25.59 -3.16 -7.08
N MET A 694 -24.96 -3.82 -8.05
CA MET A 694 -24.59 -3.21 -9.32
C MET A 694 -24.95 -4.13 -10.51
N SER A 695 -25.44 -3.55 -11.61
CA SER A 695 -25.55 -4.25 -12.90
C SER A 695 -24.66 -3.58 -13.94
N VAL A 696 -24.07 -4.39 -14.82
CA VAL A 696 -23.22 -3.91 -15.91
C VAL A 696 -23.78 -4.40 -17.24
N ASP A 697 -24.32 -3.48 -18.05
CA ASP A 697 -25.08 -3.81 -19.26
C ASP A 697 -24.46 -3.17 -20.52
N LEU A 698 -24.59 -3.85 -21.66
CA LEU A 698 -24.23 -3.30 -22.98
C LEU A 698 -25.43 -2.59 -23.61
N GLN A 699 -25.24 -1.36 -24.11
CA GLN A 699 -26.31 -0.53 -24.70
C GLN A 699 -26.66 -0.84 -26.17
#